data_AF-A0A8J5HJG7-F1
#
_entry.id   AF-A0A8J5HJG7-F1
#
_cell.length_a   1.000
_cell.length_b   1.000
_cell.length_c   1.000
_cell.angle_alpha   90.00
_cell.angle_beta   90.00
_cell.angle_gamma   90.00
#
_symmetry.space_group_name_H-M   'P 1'
#
loop_
_entity.id
_entity.type
_entity.pdbx_description
1 polymer ?
#
loop_
_entity_poly.entity_id
_entity_poly.type
_entity_poly.pdbx_seq_one_letter_code
_entity_poly.pdbx_strand_id
1 'polypeptide(L)'
;MSMDKTAKRSVAFILIDGLGDVSLPQLKYMTPLQVANAPNLDAIASAGVNGLMDPVEAGLGCGSDTAHLSLLGYDPRIYYQGRGAFESMGAGLAMSPGDIAFKSNFATLDKESGIVTSRRADRHFEEEGPILCAALDGMKLSSFPEYEVRVRYATEHRCGVVVKGPKLSGNISGTDPLKDNRLLLKVEALDDTEEAKNTAAVVNELSKEMSKILVAHPVNAKRLAEGKNIANVVLLRGCGIRIEVPPFEKQHGLSPCMATAIAKALSVPLQTPPFIFVPGEDEHRPGRAQGYDFGFLHIKAIDDAGHDKASILKVKALEAVDRAIGQLTRLLWQAEKTSNFQYYLCVTGDHSTPVEYGDHSFEPVPFALCQLRDFVRSVGESNISNVSLEPFPLPSVNAGEDLTDIIKESQEVNKDLKAFNGHSVCQFSEIAAARGCLGRFPGSEMMGVIKKFIKMKNEYLFQLTAKIFSPYCSEIASGAVAIKMNVLLYAPPLFLLMLKALDIKGVFSTLFGAALVQIILGLPFLLTYPVEYLSRAFNLGRVFIHFWFLSVSVEIVLGSYILITSLLISSSFQDRFVSKEFSISLLVLHLMLLATFAQFRWSNCNIYEIVKVDMHWLERRALYSLEDVASVMFTWNFIGIVCARSLHYQFYSWYFYSLPFLLWISPFPTPLRLILLAGVELCWNIYPSNVYSSCLLLCVHLFILLGLWIAPVECEYATLKPSERKKEE
;
A
#
# COMPACT_ATOMS: atom_id res chain seq x y z
N MET A 1 2.39 -38.63 2.60
CA MET A 1 1.90 -37.43 1.89
C MET A 1 1.84 -36.26 2.87
N SER A 2 2.97 -35.59 3.13
CA SER A 2 2.95 -34.31 3.88
C SER A 2 3.02 -33.19 2.85
N MET A 3 1.89 -32.50 2.65
CA MET A 3 1.81 -31.30 1.84
C MET A 3 2.81 -30.27 2.36
N ASP A 4 3.76 -29.87 1.51
CA ASP A 4 4.45 -28.58 1.59
C ASP A 4 3.37 -27.50 1.73
N LYS A 5 3.33 -26.80 2.86
CA LYS A 5 2.44 -25.64 3.01
C LYS A 5 3.27 -24.39 2.87
N THR A 6 3.34 -23.87 1.65
CA THR A 6 3.63 -22.45 1.40
C THR A 6 2.82 -21.59 2.37
N ALA A 7 3.43 -20.55 2.94
CA ALA A 7 2.75 -19.66 3.88
C ALA A 7 1.50 -19.07 3.21
N LYS A 8 0.34 -19.23 3.86
CA LYS A 8 -0.94 -18.73 3.34
C LYS A 8 -0.96 -17.21 3.47
N ARG A 9 -1.42 -16.51 2.43
CA ARG A 9 -1.46 -15.05 2.41
C ARG A 9 -2.88 -14.59 2.75
N SER A 10 -3.00 -13.70 3.71
CA SER A 10 -4.29 -13.13 4.10
C SER A 10 -4.23 -11.61 4.09
N VAL A 11 -5.26 -10.97 3.54
CA VAL A 11 -5.39 -9.51 3.52
C VAL A 11 -6.39 -9.09 4.59
N ALA A 12 -6.03 -8.13 5.44
CA ALA A 12 -6.96 -7.39 6.27
C ALA A 12 -7.27 -6.06 5.57
N PHE A 13 -8.45 -5.99 4.96
CA PHE A 13 -8.97 -4.84 4.24
C PHE A 13 -9.81 -3.99 5.20
N ILE A 14 -9.34 -2.78 5.49
CA ILE A 14 -9.94 -1.84 6.42
C ILE A 14 -10.54 -0.71 5.60
N LEU A 15 -11.86 -0.64 5.60
CA LEU A 15 -12.64 0.36 4.88
C LEU A 15 -13.24 1.36 5.86
N ILE A 16 -12.82 2.61 5.76
CA ILE A 16 -13.32 3.71 6.58
C ILE A 16 -14.37 4.47 5.76
N ASP A 17 -15.64 4.34 6.14
CA ASP A 17 -16.79 4.96 5.42
C ASP A 17 -16.65 6.49 5.45
N GLY A 18 -16.78 7.15 4.30
CA GLY A 18 -16.68 8.62 4.21
C GLY A 18 -15.31 9.21 4.62
N LEU A 19 -14.22 8.45 4.45
CA LEU A 19 -12.86 8.81 4.86
C LEU A 19 -12.38 10.15 4.29
N GLY A 20 -12.59 10.37 2.99
CA GLY A 20 -12.07 11.55 2.31
C GLY A 20 -12.76 12.84 2.73
N ASP A 21 -12.00 13.93 2.77
CA ASP A 21 -12.50 15.27 3.06
C ASP A 21 -11.76 16.34 2.24
N VAL A 22 -12.13 17.60 2.46
CA VAL A 22 -11.50 18.77 1.85
C VAL A 22 -10.75 19.61 2.87
N SER A 23 -9.90 20.53 2.41
CA SER A 23 -9.18 21.45 3.28
C SER A 23 -10.15 22.41 3.97
N LEU A 24 -10.20 22.39 5.31
CA LEU A 24 -11.12 23.23 6.07
C LEU A 24 -10.41 24.49 6.62
N PRO A 25 -10.95 25.71 6.42
CA PRO A 25 -10.35 26.94 6.97
C PRO A 25 -10.15 26.89 8.49
N GLN A 26 -11.13 26.33 9.20
CA GLN A 26 -11.09 26.15 10.67
C GLN A 26 -10.02 25.15 11.16
N LEU A 27 -9.46 24.35 10.26
CA LEU A 27 -8.33 23.44 10.51
C LEU A 27 -7.02 23.97 9.90
N LYS A 28 -6.89 25.29 9.73
CA LYS A 28 -5.74 25.93 9.04
C LYS A 28 -5.52 25.36 7.63
N TYR A 29 -6.61 25.11 6.89
CA TYR A 29 -6.62 24.54 5.53
C TYR A 29 -6.05 23.11 5.44
N MET A 30 -6.18 22.33 6.52
CA MET A 30 -5.93 20.89 6.53
C MET A 30 -7.25 20.11 6.47
N THR A 31 -7.19 18.85 6.03
CA THR A 31 -8.32 17.90 6.14
C THR A 31 -8.41 17.34 7.58
N PRO A 32 -9.56 16.80 8.02
CA PRO A 32 -9.67 16.10 9.30
C PRO A 32 -8.65 14.96 9.45
N LEU A 33 -8.34 14.24 8.36
CA LEU A 33 -7.36 13.16 8.37
C LEU A 33 -5.92 13.67 8.55
N GLN A 34 -5.58 14.84 8.00
CA GLN A 34 -4.27 15.48 8.24
C GLN A 34 -4.12 15.99 9.69
N VAL A 35 -5.22 16.33 10.35
CA VAL A 35 -5.20 16.84 11.74
C VAL A 35 -5.19 15.70 12.76
N ALA A 36 -5.84 14.58 12.47
CA ALA A 36 -5.94 13.44 13.37
C ALA A 36 -4.56 12.87 13.73
N ASN A 37 -4.31 12.61 15.01
CA ASN A 37 -3.13 11.87 15.42
C ASN A 37 -3.27 10.37 15.07
N ALA A 38 -2.78 10.00 13.89
CA ALA A 38 -2.97 8.67 13.32
C ALA A 38 -1.65 7.88 13.06
N PRO A 39 -0.86 7.56 14.10
CA PRO A 39 0.45 6.90 13.95
C PRO A 39 0.39 5.51 13.29
N ASN A 40 -0.68 4.75 13.47
CA ASN A 40 -0.79 3.42 12.86
C ASN A 40 -1.14 3.53 11.38
N LEU A 41 -2.04 4.44 10.99
CA LEU A 41 -2.31 4.76 9.59
C LEU A 41 -1.05 5.29 8.89
N ASP A 42 -0.33 6.23 9.52
CA ASP A 42 0.95 6.73 9.03
C ASP A 42 1.98 5.61 8.84
N ALA A 43 2.05 4.66 9.78
CA ALA A 43 2.95 3.52 9.71
C ALA A 43 2.57 2.53 8.58
N ILE A 44 1.29 2.35 8.28
CA ILE A 44 0.82 1.57 7.12
C ILE A 44 1.27 2.24 5.83
N ALA A 45 1.08 3.57 5.73
CA ALA A 45 1.52 4.34 4.57
C ALA A 45 3.05 4.30 4.40
N SER A 46 3.80 4.51 5.48
CA SER A 46 5.27 4.50 5.50
C SER A 46 5.87 3.14 5.14
N ALA A 47 5.21 2.04 5.53
CA ALA A 47 5.67 0.67 5.25
C ALA A 47 5.19 0.10 3.91
N GLY A 48 4.36 0.85 3.16
CA GLY A 48 3.57 0.33 2.06
C GLY A 48 3.67 1.11 0.75
N VAL A 49 2.86 0.66 -0.22
CA VAL A 49 2.56 1.43 -1.43
C VAL A 49 1.31 2.27 -1.21
N ASN A 50 1.32 3.47 -1.80
CA ASN A 50 0.30 4.49 -1.58
C ASN A 50 -0.22 5.04 -2.91
N GLY A 51 -1.44 5.55 -2.90
CA GLY A 51 -2.05 6.25 -4.03
C GLY A 51 -3.39 6.88 -3.69
N LEU A 52 -4.01 7.50 -4.69
CA LEU A 52 -5.38 8.00 -4.63
C LEU A 52 -6.31 7.09 -5.42
N MET A 53 -7.46 6.76 -4.84
CA MET A 53 -8.47 5.93 -5.46
C MET A 53 -9.73 6.76 -5.75
N ASP A 54 -10.17 6.77 -7.01
CA ASP A 54 -11.53 7.22 -7.35
C ASP A 54 -12.49 6.04 -7.17
N PRO A 55 -13.45 6.07 -6.23
CA PRO A 55 -14.27 4.90 -5.90
C PRO A 55 -14.91 4.20 -7.10
N VAL A 56 -15.44 4.98 -8.04
CA VAL A 56 -16.02 4.49 -9.29
C VAL A 56 -15.27 5.07 -10.48
N GLU A 57 -15.27 6.40 -10.62
CA GLU A 57 -14.52 7.13 -11.63
C GLU A 57 -14.25 8.57 -11.19
N ALA A 58 -13.25 9.21 -11.80
CA ALA A 58 -12.90 10.58 -11.49
C ALA A 58 -14.07 11.55 -11.74
N GLY A 59 -14.43 12.33 -10.72
CA GLY A 59 -15.48 13.34 -10.82
C GLY A 59 -16.90 12.83 -10.56
N LEU A 60 -17.08 11.55 -10.21
CA LEU A 60 -18.38 10.99 -9.87
C LEU A 60 -18.54 10.80 -8.36
N GLY A 61 -19.44 11.56 -7.73
CA GLY A 61 -19.90 11.28 -6.38
C GLY A 61 -20.77 10.02 -6.36
N CYS A 62 -20.53 9.13 -5.40
CA CYS A 62 -21.18 7.82 -5.34
C CYS A 62 -21.70 7.47 -3.95
N GLY A 63 -22.74 6.64 -3.89
CA GLY A 63 -23.21 6.03 -2.65
C GLY A 63 -22.30 4.86 -2.23
N SER A 64 -22.38 4.46 -0.95
CA SER A 64 -21.62 3.31 -0.44
C SER A 64 -21.93 2.03 -1.22
N ASP A 65 -23.16 1.84 -1.71
CA ASP A 65 -23.56 0.66 -2.46
C ASP A 65 -22.78 0.50 -3.77
N THR A 66 -22.74 1.54 -4.60
CA THR A 66 -21.99 1.51 -5.86
C THR A 66 -20.48 1.54 -5.62
N ALA A 67 -20.02 2.26 -4.60
CA ALA A 67 -18.61 2.25 -4.20
C ALA A 67 -18.16 0.83 -3.85
N HIS A 68 -18.82 0.15 -2.89
CA HIS A 68 -18.42 -1.19 -2.44
C HIS A 68 -18.39 -2.21 -3.58
N LEU A 69 -19.34 -2.16 -4.51
CA LEU A 69 -19.32 -3.00 -5.71
C LEU A 69 -18.04 -2.77 -6.52
N SER A 70 -17.75 -1.51 -6.85
CA SER A 70 -16.57 -1.12 -7.62
C SER A 70 -15.28 -1.57 -6.93
N LEU A 71 -15.15 -1.26 -5.64
CA LEU A 71 -14.02 -1.61 -4.80
C LEU A 71 -13.76 -3.12 -4.77
N LEU A 72 -14.82 -3.94 -4.72
CA LEU A 72 -14.73 -5.40 -4.75
C LEU A 72 -14.57 -5.98 -6.16
N GLY A 73 -14.43 -5.13 -7.19
CA GLY A 73 -14.18 -5.51 -8.59
C GLY A 73 -15.45 -5.79 -9.40
N TYR A 74 -16.63 -5.38 -8.94
CA TYR A 74 -17.89 -5.49 -9.67
C TYR A 74 -18.26 -4.13 -10.26
N ASP A 75 -18.36 -4.04 -11.59
CA ASP A 75 -18.79 -2.79 -12.23
C ASP A 75 -20.20 -2.39 -11.78
N PRO A 76 -20.39 -1.26 -11.09
CA PRO A 76 -21.70 -0.84 -10.63
C PRO A 76 -22.68 -0.61 -11.79
N ARG A 77 -22.21 -0.24 -12.99
CA ARG A 77 -23.10 -0.01 -14.16
C ARG A 77 -23.75 -1.28 -14.66
N ILE A 78 -23.14 -2.42 -14.37
CA ILE A 78 -23.65 -3.75 -14.72
C ILE A 78 -24.44 -4.33 -13.55
N TYR A 79 -23.87 -4.24 -12.34
CA TYR A 79 -24.36 -5.02 -11.20
C TYR A 79 -25.24 -4.25 -10.21
N TYR A 80 -25.28 -2.92 -10.27
CA TYR A 80 -26.14 -2.12 -9.41
C TYR A 80 -27.50 -1.91 -10.06
N GLN A 81 -28.53 -2.51 -9.47
CA GLN A 81 -29.91 -2.44 -9.97
C GLN A 81 -30.88 -1.92 -8.90
N GLY A 82 -30.37 -1.05 -8.02
CA GLY A 82 -31.14 -0.41 -6.95
C GLY A 82 -30.83 -0.94 -5.54
N ARG A 83 -30.93 -0.03 -4.56
CA ARG A 83 -30.52 -0.26 -3.16
C ARG A 83 -31.43 -1.20 -2.37
N GLY A 84 -32.69 -1.33 -2.75
CA GLY A 84 -33.69 -2.10 -2.00
C GLY A 84 -33.35 -3.59 -1.86
N ALA A 85 -32.72 -4.18 -2.88
CA ALA A 85 -32.20 -5.54 -2.85
C ALA A 85 -31.13 -5.72 -1.77
N PHE A 86 -30.13 -4.82 -1.74
CA PHE A 86 -29.03 -4.89 -0.76
C PHE A 86 -29.54 -4.76 0.68
N GLU A 87 -30.43 -3.80 0.94
CA GLU A 87 -30.94 -3.55 2.30
C GLU A 87 -31.85 -4.68 2.78
N SER A 88 -32.69 -5.25 1.89
CA SER A 88 -33.57 -6.36 2.25
C SER A 88 -32.80 -7.66 2.50
N MET A 89 -31.77 -7.94 1.69
CA MET A 89 -30.85 -9.05 1.97
C MET A 89 -30.09 -8.84 3.28
N GLY A 90 -29.66 -7.60 3.57
CA GLY A 90 -29.02 -7.23 4.83
C GLY A 90 -29.94 -7.39 6.06
N ALA A 91 -31.24 -7.17 5.89
CA ALA A 91 -32.26 -7.50 6.90
C ALA A 91 -32.51 -9.02 7.03
N GLY A 92 -31.84 -9.86 6.24
CA GLY A 92 -31.95 -11.31 6.29
C GLY A 92 -33.11 -11.89 5.46
N LEU A 93 -33.65 -11.16 4.48
CA LEU A 93 -34.61 -11.71 3.51
C LEU A 93 -33.88 -12.41 2.38
N ALA A 94 -34.21 -13.69 2.15
CA ALA A 94 -33.66 -14.45 1.03
C ALA A 94 -34.30 -14.05 -0.29
N MET A 95 -33.46 -13.68 -1.26
CA MET A 95 -33.86 -13.28 -2.62
C MET A 95 -33.21 -14.18 -3.67
N SER A 96 -33.98 -14.53 -4.70
CA SER A 96 -33.52 -15.20 -5.91
C SER A 96 -33.35 -14.20 -7.05
N PRO A 97 -32.53 -14.48 -8.07
CA PRO A 97 -32.48 -13.66 -9.28
C PRO A 97 -33.88 -13.45 -9.87
N GLY A 98 -34.24 -12.20 -10.15
CA GLY A 98 -35.58 -11.78 -10.63
C GLY A 98 -36.50 -11.23 -9.54
N ASP A 99 -36.25 -11.52 -8.26
CA ASP A 99 -37.03 -10.96 -7.14
C ASP A 99 -36.74 -9.46 -7.00
N ILE A 100 -37.75 -8.66 -6.66
CA ILE A 100 -37.56 -7.24 -6.35
C ILE A 100 -37.64 -7.00 -4.84
N ALA A 101 -37.00 -5.93 -4.39
CA ALA A 101 -37.09 -5.50 -3.02
C ALA A 101 -37.01 -4.00 -2.85
N PHE A 102 -37.48 -3.54 -1.70
CA PHE A 102 -37.53 -2.14 -1.35
C PHE A 102 -36.82 -1.92 -0.02
N LYS A 103 -36.14 -0.78 0.07
CA LYS A 103 -35.84 -0.18 1.36
C LYS A 103 -37.13 0.49 1.80
N SER A 104 -37.64 0.15 2.98
CA SER A 104 -38.97 0.60 3.39
C SER A 104 -39.00 1.19 4.77
N ASN A 105 -39.93 2.13 4.97
CA ASN A 105 -40.14 2.81 6.23
C ASN A 105 -41.58 2.64 6.68
N PHE A 106 -41.80 2.30 7.95
CA PHE A 106 -43.08 2.52 8.61
C PHE A 106 -43.30 4.03 8.80
N ALA A 107 -44.46 4.51 8.37
CA ALA A 107 -44.80 5.91 8.33
C ALA A 107 -46.26 6.17 8.74
N THR A 108 -46.57 7.45 8.92
CA THR A 108 -47.89 7.95 9.28
C THR A 108 -48.49 8.71 8.10
N LEU A 109 -49.61 8.19 7.62
CA LEU A 109 -50.42 8.75 6.56
C LEU A 109 -51.72 9.30 7.16
N ASP A 110 -52.01 10.56 6.90
CA ASP A 110 -53.37 11.06 7.08
C ASP A 110 -54.25 10.57 5.91
N LYS A 111 -55.27 9.78 6.24
CA LYS A 111 -56.14 9.15 5.24
C LYS A 111 -57.08 10.14 4.56
N GLU A 112 -57.46 11.22 5.24
CA GLU A 112 -58.40 12.20 4.69
C GLU A 112 -57.73 13.06 3.62
N SER A 113 -56.52 13.55 3.92
CA SER A 113 -55.75 14.37 2.98
C SER A 113 -54.86 13.57 2.02
N GLY A 114 -54.55 12.31 2.34
CA GLY A 114 -53.56 11.50 1.61
C GLY A 114 -52.11 11.94 1.84
N ILE A 115 -51.86 12.77 2.86
CA ILE A 115 -50.56 13.34 3.17
C ILE A 115 -49.79 12.44 4.14
N VAL A 116 -48.56 12.13 3.81
CA VAL A 116 -47.60 11.48 4.72
C VAL A 116 -47.11 12.54 5.71
N THR A 117 -47.68 12.57 6.91
CA THR A 117 -47.36 13.55 7.95
C THR A 117 -46.02 13.27 8.63
N SER A 118 -45.66 11.99 8.73
CA SER A 118 -44.33 11.56 9.18
C SER A 118 -43.85 10.36 8.38
N ARG A 119 -42.70 10.47 7.72
CA ARG A 119 -42.05 9.35 7.02
C ARG A 119 -41.38 8.33 7.95
N ARG A 120 -41.36 8.62 9.25
CA ARG A 120 -40.75 7.77 10.28
C ARG A 120 -41.74 7.70 11.44
N ALA A 121 -42.50 6.61 11.52
CA ALA A 121 -43.53 6.46 12.54
C ALA A 121 -42.94 6.60 13.95
N ASP A 122 -41.76 6.01 14.17
CA ASP A 122 -40.96 6.17 15.39
C ASP A 122 -39.49 5.83 15.12
N ARG A 123 -38.58 6.41 15.89
CA ARG A 123 -37.18 5.93 15.89
C ARG A 123 -36.98 4.77 16.86
N HIS A 124 -37.78 4.69 17.92
CA HIS A 124 -37.78 3.56 18.85
C HIS A 124 -38.91 2.61 18.46
N PHE A 125 -38.63 1.74 17.51
CA PHE A 125 -39.61 0.86 16.89
C PHE A 125 -39.22 -0.63 16.98
N GLU A 126 -38.27 -0.95 17.84
CA GLU A 126 -37.66 -2.28 18.01
C GLU A 126 -38.65 -3.29 18.59
N GLU A 127 -39.57 -2.85 19.45
CA GLU A 127 -40.59 -3.71 20.05
C GLU A 127 -41.78 -3.95 19.11
N GLU A 128 -42.23 -2.91 18.41
CA GLU A 128 -43.47 -2.92 17.61
C GLU A 128 -43.22 -3.31 16.15
N GLY A 129 -42.06 -2.95 15.60
CA GLY A 129 -41.67 -3.20 14.22
C GLY A 129 -41.69 -4.68 13.85
N PRO A 130 -41.09 -5.60 14.64
CA PRO A 130 -41.19 -7.04 14.38
C PRO A 130 -42.62 -7.56 14.35
N ILE A 131 -43.51 -7.04 15.21
CA ILE A 131 -44.91 -7.45 15.28
C ILE A 131 -45.66 -7.02 14.01
N LEU A 132 -45.48 -5.76 13.58
CA LEU A 132 -46.09 -5.26 12.35
C LEU A 132 -45.53 -5.96 11.11
N CYS A 133 -44.22 -6.22 11.05
CA CYS A 133 -43.63 -7.00 9.97
C CYS A 133 -44.21 -8.42 9.92
N ALA A 134 -44.40 -9.08 11.06
CA ALA A 134 -45.01 -10.41 11.11
C ALA A 134 -46.47 -10.42 10.62
N ALA A 135 -47.21 -9.34 10.84
CA ALA A 135 -48.58 -9.19 10.31
C ALA A 135 -48.62 -8.99 8.78
N LEU A 136 -47.53 -8.45 8.20
CA LEU A 136 -47.40 -8.21 6.76
C LEU A 136 -46.72 -9.37 6.02
N ASP A 137 -45.87 -10.16 6.70
CA ASP A 137 -45.13 -11.27 6.10
C ASP A 137 -46.08 -12.35 5.58
N GLY A 138 -45.93 -12.73 4.31
CA GLY A 138 -46.76 -13.76 3.68
C GLY A 138 -48.17 -13.32 3.27
N MET A 139 -48.47 -12.03 3.33
CA MET A 139 -49.77 -11.51 2.89
C MET A 139 -50.04 -11.78 1.39
N LYS A 140 -51.32 -11.83 1.02
CA LYS A 140 -51.77 -12.18 -0.34
C LYS A 140 -52.28 -10.96 -1.08
N LEU A 141 -51.91 -10.86 -2.36
CA LEU A 141 -52.44 -9.88 -3.30
C LEU A 141 -53.58 -10.53 -4.08
N SER A 142 -54.77 -9.94 -4.02
CA SER A 142 -55.99 -10.55 -4.57
C SER A 142 -55.99 -10.60 -6.09
N SER A 143 -55.47 -9.56 -6.75
CA SER A 143 -55.35 -9.53 -8.21
C SER A 143 -54.11 -10.25 -8.73
N PHE A 144 -53.18 -10.61 -7.84
CA PHE A 144 -51.86 -11.14 -8.15
C PHE A 144 -51.51 -12.36 -7.26
N PRO A 145 -52.29 -13.45 -7.30
CA PRO A 145 -52.17 -14.58 -6.39
C PRO A 145 -50.86 -15.37 -6.52
N GLU A 146 -50.18 -15.28 -7.66
CA GLU A 146 -48.90 -15.93 -7.95
C GLU A 146 -47.68 -15.23 -7.33
N TYR A 147 -47.87 -14.04 -6.73
CA TYR A 147 -46.79 -13.29 -6.11
C TYR A 147 -46.70 -13.58 -4.61
N GLU A 148 -45.47 -13.71 -4.11
CA GLU A 148 -45.16 -13.90 -2.70
C GLU A 148 -44.55 -12.62 -2.14
N VAL A 149 -45.07 -12.14 -1.01
CA VAL A 149 -44.55 -10.96 -0.32
C VAL A 149 -43.90 -11.39 0.99
N ARG A 150 -42.65 -10.98 1.18
CA ARG A 150 -41.91 -11.19 2.43
C ARG A 150 -41.49 -9.88 3.05
N VAL A 151 -41.70 -9.75 4.35
CA VAL A 151 -41.43 -8.52 5.10
C VAL A 151 -40.63 -8.87 6.34
N ARG A 152 -39.53 -8.15 6.56
CA ARG A 152 -38.72 -8.32 7.77
C ARG A 152 -38.31 -6.99 8.35
N TYR A 153 -38.36 -6.93 9.67
CA TYR A 153 -37.90 -5.79 10.43
C TYR A 153 -36.38 -5.60 10.24
N ALA A 154 -35.96 -4.35 10.08
CA ALA A 154 -34.55 -3.98 10.04
C ALA A 154 -34.16 -3.29 11.35
N THR A 155 -34.06 -1.96 11.37
CA THR A 155 -33.73 -1.15 12.55
C THR A 155 -34.56 0.13 12.57
N GLU A 156 -34.85 0.66 13.77
CA GLU A 156 -35.76 1.79 13.94
C GLU A 156 -37.08 1.59 13.14
N HIS A 157 -37.58 2.62 12.46
CA HIS A 157 -38.72 2.60 11.53
C HIS A 157 -38.54 1.76 10.26
N ARG A 158 -37.37 1.14 10.02
CA ARG A 158 -37.03 0.54 8.73
C ARG A 158 -37.44 -0.93 8.65
N CYS A 159 -37.85 -1.35 7.45
CA CYS A 159 -38.09 -2.75 7.12
C CYS A 159 -37.63 -3.05 5.68
N GLY A 160 -37.36 -4.32 5.42
CA GLY A 160 -37.17 -4.85 4.08
C GLY A 160 -38.48 -5.45 3.57
N VAL A 161 -38.80 -5.19 2.31
CA VAL A 161 -39.96 -5.78 1.62
C VAL A 161 -39.47 -6.42 0.35
N VAL A 162 -39.67 -7.73 0.21
CA VAL A 162 -39.32 -8.53 -0.99
C VAL A 162 -40.62 -8.99 -1.64
N VAL A 163 -40.68 -8.86 -2.97
CA VAL A 163 -41.76 -9.41 -3.80
C VAL A 163 -41.16 -10.41 -4.77
N LYS A 164 -41.70 -11.62 -4.78
CA LYS A 164 -41.32 -12.71 -5.68
C LYS A 164 -42.47 -13.02 -6.61
N GLY A 165 -42.17 -13.25 -7.88
CA GLY A 165 -43.17 -13.57 -8.88
C GLY A 165 -42.65 -13.41 -10.31
N PRO A 166 -43.45 -13.78 -11.31
CA PRO A 166 -43.06 -13.65 -12.71
C PRO A 166 -43.04 -12.17 -13.15
N LYS A 167 -42.25 -11.86 -14.20
CA LYS A 167 -42.28 -10.58 -14.92
C LYS A 167 -42.14 -9.33 -14.01
N LEU A 168 -41.23 -9.40 -13.05
CA LEU A 168 -40.87 -8.27 -12.20
C LEU A 168 -39.73 -7.44 -12.84
N SER A 169 -39.75 -6.13 -12.59
CA SER A 169 -38.73 -5.18 -13.04
C SER A 169 -38.33 -4.23 -11.91
N GLY A 170 -37.05 -3.85 -11.85
CA GLY A 170 -36.56 -2.81 -10.94
C GLY A 170 -36.89 -1.39 -11.38
N ASN A 171 -37.27 -1.18 -12.65
CA ASN A 171 -37.47 0.15 -13.26
C ASN A 171 -38.86 0.72 -12.97
N ILE A 172 -39.15 0.94 -11.69
CA ILE A 172 -40.39 1.56 -11.21
C ILE A 172 -40.08 2.65 -10.18
N SER A 173 -41.01 3.61 -10.03
CA SER A 173 -40.94 4.60 -8.96
C SER A 173 -41.29 3.98 -7.60
N GLY A 174 -41.15 4.76 -6.51
CA GLY A 174 -41.56 4.36 -5.15
C GLY A 174 -42.84 5.06 -4.70
N THR A 175 -43.34 4.68 -3.52
CA THR A 175 -44.46 5.37 -2.86
C THR A 175 -44.00 6.49 -1.92
N ASP A 176 -42.71 6.52 -1.55
CA ASP A 176 -42.12 7.52 -0.64
C ASP A 176 -42.02 8.90 -1.31
N PRO A 177 -42.67 9.96 -0.77
CA PRO A 177 -42.54 11.32 -1.30
C PRO A 177 -41.21 12.02 -0.98
N LEU A 178 -40.28 11.34 -0.32
CA LEU A 178 -38.94 11.80 0.05
C LEU A 178 -38.88 12.96 1.07
N LYS A 179 -40.01 13.62 1.36
CA LYS A 179 -40.16 14.66 2.40
C LYS A 179 -41.49 14.50 3.12
N ASP A 180 -41.50 14.85 4.41
CA ASP A 180 -42.74 14.89 5.21
C ASP A 180 -43.71 15.95 4.67
N ASN A 181 -44.98 15.82 5.04
CA ASN A 181 -46.08 16.71 4.64
C ASN A 181 -46.26 16.80 3.12
N ARG A 182 -46.14 15.66 2.45
CA ARG A 182 -46.36 15.49 1.01
C ARG A 182 -47.30 14.32 0.74
N LEU A 183 -47.97 14.35 -0.42
CA LEU A 183 -48.88 13.29 -0.84
C LEU A 183 -48.13 11.96 -1.02
N LEU A 184 -48.75 10.86 -0.58
CA LEU A 184 -48.27 9.52 -0.89
C LEU A 184 -48.23 9.34 -2.42
N LEU A 185 -47.09 8.89 -2.94
CA LEU A 185 -46.94 8.71 -4.38
C LEU A 185 -47.54 7.39 -4.84
N LYS A 186 -48.11 7.41 -6.05
CA LYS A 186 -48.49 6.20 -6.77
C LYS A 186 -47.27 5.68 -7.51
N VAL A 187 -47.09 4.37 -7.54
CA VAL A 187 -46.00 3.75 -8.30
C VAL A 187 -46.32 3.81 -9.79
N GLU A 188 -45.32 4.21 -10.56
CA GLU A 188 -45.35 4.33 -12.02
C GLU A 188 -44.17 3.56 -12.62
N ALA A 189 -44.37 3.02 -13.83
CA ALA A 189 -43.28 2.42 -14.59
C ALA A 189 -42.34 3.53 -15.09
N LEU A 190 -41.03 3.30 -15.00
CA LEU A 190 -40.02 4.24 -15.48
C LEU A 190 -39.58 3.96 -16.92
N ASP A 191 -40.03 2.85 -17.49
CA ASP A 191 -39.86 2.49 -18.89
C ASP A 191 -41.14 1.87 -19.48
N ASP A 192 -41.14 1.67 -20.80
CA ASP A 192 -42.30 1.17 -21.54
C ASP A 192 -42.43 -0.37 -21.51
N THR A 193 -41.60 -1.09 -20.74
CA THR A 193 -41.63 -2.55 -20.70
C THR A 193 -42.90 -3.06 -20.01
N GLU A 194 -43.39 -4.21 -20.46
CA GLU A 194 -44.57 -4.84 -19.84
C GLU A 194 -44.27 -5.30 -18.42
N GLU A 195 -43.03 -5.69 -18.14
CA GLU A 195 -42.53 -6.02 -16.81
C GLU A 195 -42.62 -4.83 -15.85
N ALA A 196 -42.19 -3.63 -16.25
CA ALA A 196 -42.28 -2.44 -15.41
C ALA A 196 -43.73 -2.02 -15.14
N LYS A 197 -44.60 -2.06 -16.16
CA LYS A 197 -46.04 -1.76 -16.01
C LYS A 197 -46.73 -2.75 -15.07
N ASN A 198 -46.46 -4.04 -15.26
CA ASN A 198 -46.96 -5.11 -14.39
C ASN A 198 -46.47 -4.91 -12.94
N THR A 199 -45.18 -4.66 -12.76
CA THR A 199 -44.59 -4.42 -11.43
C THR A 199 -45.22 -3.21 -10.74
N ALA A 200 -45.42 -2.10 -11.45
CA ALA A 200 -46.07 -0.93 -10.90
C ALA A 200 -47.50 -1.23 -10.42
N ALA A 201 -48.26 -2.05 -11.16
CA ALA A 201 -49.59 -2.48 -10.75
C ALA A 201 -49.56 -3.35 -9.47
N VAL A 202 -48.66 -4.34 -9.42
CA VAL A 202 -48.45 -5.22 -8.26
C VAL A 202 -48.09 -4.40 -7.03
N VAL A 203 -47.16 -3.45 -7.14
CA VAL A 203 -46.66 -2.66 -6.01
C VAL A 203 -47.69 -1.63 -5.53
N ASN A 204 -48.55 -1.13 -6.42
CA ASN A 204 -49.67 -0.28 -6.01
C ASN A 204 -50.73 -1.06 -5.20
N GLU A 205 -51.00 -2.32 -5.56
CA GLU A 205 -51.88 -3.18 -4.76
C GLU A 205 -51.23 -3.54 -3.42
N LEU A 206 -49.93 -3.88 -3.45
CA LEU A 206 -49.09 -4.14 -2.29
C LEU A 206 -49.21 -3.03 -1.24
N SER A 207 -48.99 -1.77 -1.65
CA SER A 207 -49.08 -0.60 -0.76
C SER A 207 -50.47 -0.44 -0.11
N LYS A 208 -51.54 -0.70 -0.88
CA LYS A 208 -52.92 -0.63 -0.38
C LYS A 208 -53.22 -1.72 0.64
N GLU A 209 -52.86 -2.97 0.36
CA GLU A 209 -53.09 -4.09 1.27
C GLU A 209 -52.26 -3.98 2.54
N MET A 210 -50.99 -3.54 2.45
CA MET A 210 -50.18 -3.22 3.64
C MET A 210 -50.87 -2.18 4.52
N SER A 211 -51.33 -1.08 3.94
CA SER A 211 -52.01 -0.01 4.68
C SER A 211 -53.31 -0.49 5.33
N LYS A 212 -54.05 -1.37 4.66
CA LYS A 212 -55.28 -1.96 5.20
C LYS A 212 -55.00 -2.84 6.43
N ILE A 213 -54.00 -3.72 6.35
CA ILE A 213 -53.58 -4.58 7.47
C ILE A 213 -53.10 -3.72 8.65
N LEU A 214 -52.23 -2.74 8.38
CA LEU A 214 -51.67 -1.89 9.43
C LEU A 214 -52.74 -1.08 10.16
N VAL A 215 -53.70 -0.50 9.45
CA VAL A 215 -54.77 0.29 10.07
C VAL A 215 -55.63 -0.55 11.01
N ALA A 216 -55.91 -1.80 10.64
CA ALA A 216 -56.69 -2.71 11.46
C ALA A 216 -55.88 -3.32 12.63
N HIS A 217 -54.56 -3.13 12.67
CA HIS A 217 -53.69 -3.80 13.62
C HIS A 217 -53.80 -3.20 15.04
N PRO A 218 -53.95 -4.03 16.11
CA PRO A 218 -54.13 -3.54 17.48
C PRO A 218 -52.99 -2.62 18.00
N VAL A 219 -51.76 -2.82 17.52
CA VAL A 219 -50.60 -1.97 17.87
C VAL A 219 -50.87 -0.51 17.53
N ASN A 220 -51.53 -0.22 16.39
CA ASN A 220 -51.81 1.17 16.02
C ASN A 220 -52.91 1.79 16.89
N ALA A 221 -53.88 1.01 17.36
CA ALA A 221 -54.85 1.48 18.34
C ALA A 221 -54.17 1.81 19.69
N LYS A 222 -53.20 0.99 20.12
CA LYS A 222 -52.38 1.26 21.30
C LYS A 222 -51.51 2.51 21.13
N ARG A 223 -50.80 2.66 20.01
CA ARG A 223 -49.98 3.85 19.72
C ARG A 223 -50.83 5.13 19.75
N LEU A 224 -52.02 5.10 19.17
CA LEU A 224 -52.94 6.24 19.19
C LEU A 224 -53.39 6.59 20.63
N ALA A 225 -53.71 5.60 21.45
CA ALA A 225 -54.08 5.81 22.85
C ALA A 225 -52.92 6.38 23.70
N GLU A 226 -51.68 6.08 23.33
CA GLU A 226 -50.47 6.63 23.94
C GLU A 226 -50.05 7.99 23.36
N GLY A 227 -50.82 8.55 22.42
CA GLY A 227 -50.48 9.82 21.75
C GLY A 227 -49.29 9.73 20.79
N LYS A 228 -48.88 8.52 20.40
CA LYS A 228 -47.82 8.27 19.42
C LYS A 228 -48.37 8.29 17.99
N ASN A 229 -47.50 8.60 17.04
CA ASN A 229 -47.79 8.51 15.61
C ASN A 229 -48.13 7.07 15.20
N ILE A 230 -49.29 6.85 14.58
CA ILE A 230 -49.67 5.52 14.05
C ILE A 230 -48.79 5.13 12.85
N ALA A 231 -48.40 3.87 12.78
CA ALA A 231 -47.65 3.29 11.67
C ALA A 231 -48.64 2.61 10.70
N ASN A 232 -49.35 3.42 9.90
CA ASN A 232 -50.48 2.96 9.09
C ASN A 232 -50.18 2.83 7.59
N VAL A 233 -48.96 3.13 7.16
CA VAL A 233 -48.47 2.93 5.79
C VAL A 233 -47.01 2.47 5.80
N VAL A 234 -46.62 1.70 4.79
CA VAL A 234 -45.22 1.40 4.48
C VAL A 234 -44.82 2.19 3.24
N LEU A 235 -43.80 3.04 3.37
CA LEU A 235 -43.22 3.76 2.24
C LEU A 235 -42.21 2.85 1.53
N LEU A 236 -42.47 2.52 0.28
CA LEU A 236 -41.66 1.67 -0.56
C LEU A 236 -40.74 2.56 -1.41
N ARG A 237 -39.42 2.44 -1.26
CA ARG A 237 -38.46 3.24 -2.01
C ARG A 237 -37.24 2.45 -2.44
N GLY A 238 -36.59 2.97 -3.49
CA GLY A 238 -35.37 2.38 -4.05
C GLY A 238 -35.59 0.94 -4.46
N CYS A 239 -36.57 0.69 -5.33
CA CYS A 239 -36.80 -0.64 -5.90
C CYS A 239 -35.48 -1.20 -6.42
N GLY A 240 -35.15 -2.41 -5.98
CA GLY A 240 -33.94 -3.11 -6.40
C GLY A 240 -34.27 -4.51 -6.86
N ILE A 241 -33.90 -4.86 -8.09
CA ILE A 241 -34.04 -6.24 -8.58
C ILE A 241 -32.79 -7.05 -8.25
N ARG A 242 -32.98 -8.26 -7.73
CA ARG A 242 -31.87 -9.19 -7.49
C ARG A 242 -31.41 -9.73 -8.83
N ILE A 243 -30.17 -9.45 -9.17
CA ILE A 243 -29.49 -10.04 -10.33
C ILE A 243 -28.52 -11.14 -9.90
N GLU A 244 -28.08 -11.93 -10.87
CA GLU A 244 -26.99 -12.88 -10.67
C GLU A 244 -25.65 -12.14 -10.67
N VAL A 245 -24.92 -12.22 -9.57
CA VAL A 245 -23.58 -11.64 -9.41
C VAL A 245 -22.60 -12.79 -9.20
N PRO A 246 -21.46 -12.85 -9.93
CA PRO A 246 -20.44 -13.87 -9.70
C PRO A 246 -20.00 -13.91 -8.22
N PRO A 247 -19.84 -15.08 -7.60
CA PRO A 247 -19.30 -15.16 -6.25
C PRO A 247 -17.87 -14.61 -6.16
N PHE A 248 -17.53 -13.90 -5.08
CA PHE A 248 -16.21 -13.30 -4.87
C PHE A 248 -15.07 -14.31 -4.98
N GLU A 249 -15.24 -15.51 -4.40
CA GLU A 249 -14.25 -16.59 -4.48
C GLU A 249 -13.98 -17.01 -5.93
N LYS A 250 -15.03 -17.07 -6.76
CA LYS A 250 -14.92 -17.43 -8.17
C LYS A 250 -14.24 -16.33 -8.99
N GLN A 251 -14.51 -15.07 -8.66
CA GLN A 251 -13.95 -13.93 -9.39
C GLN A 251 -12.49 -13.64 -9.03
N HIS A 252 -12.12 -13.77 -7.75
CA HIS A 252 -10.80 -13.35 -7.27
C HIS A 252 -9.89 -14.50 -6.84
N GLY A 253 -10.43 -15.71 -6.64
CA GLY A 253 -9.68 -16.85 -6.14
C GLY A 253 -9.26 -16.71 -4.68
N LEU A 254 -9.92 -15.82 -3.92
CA LEU A 254 -9.65 -15.54 -2.51
C LEU A 254 -10.89 -15.86 -1.68
N SER A 255 -10.72 -16.49 -0.52
CA SER A 255 -11.82 -16.75 0.41
C SER A 255 -12.10 -15.55 1.32
N PRO A 256 -13.28 -14.90 1.23
CA PRO A 256 -13.58 -13.72 2.01
C PRO A 256 -14.23 -14.04 3.37
N CYS A 257 -13.99 -13.19 4.35
CA CYS A 257 -14.76 -13.07 5.58
C CYS A 257 -15.10 -11.60 5.80
N MET A 258 -16.33 -11.30 6.20
CA MET A 258 -16.73 -9.96 6.59
C MET A 258 -16.68 -9.82 8.12
N ALA A 259 -16.33 -8.64 8.61
CA ALA A 259 -16.26 -8.31 10.02
C ALA A 259 -17.01 -7.00 10.26
N THR A 260 -18.13 -7.06 10.98
CA THR A 260 -18.86 -5.89 11.49
C THR A 260 -18.47 -5.60 12.94
N ALA A 261 -17.16 -5.46 13.23
CA ALA A 261 -16.66 -5.38 14.60
C ALA A 261 -16.72 -3.97 15.20
N ILE A 262 -16.34 -2.95 14.43
CA ILE A 262 -16.17 -1.59 14.95
C ILE A 262 -17.51 -0.84 15.03
N ALA A 263 -18.45 -1.05 14.11
CA ALA A 263 -19.76 -0.41 14.17
C ALA A 263 -20.58 -0.80 15.42
N LYS A 264 -20.57 -2.09 15.84
CA LYS A 264 -21.21 -2.56 17.09
C LYS A 264 -20.52 -1.99 18.34
N ALA A 265 -19.20 -1.79 18.29
CA ALA A 265 -18.45 -1.11 19.35
C ALA A 265 -18.81 0.37 19.49
N LEU A 266 -19.25 1.00 18.39
CA LEU A 266 -19.45 2.44 18.29
C LEU A 266 -20.89 2.94 18.55
N SER A 267 -21.89 2.05 18.69
CA SER A 267 -23.30 2.47 18.57
C SER A 267 -24.26 2.15 19.75
N VAL A 268 -23.81 1.61 20.90
CA VAL A 268 -24.70 1.46 22.09
C VAL A 268 -23.90 1.52 23.40
N PRO A 269 -24.37 2.22 24.47
CA PRO A 269 -23.81 2.06 25.81
C PRO A 269 -24.32 0.75 26.41
N LEU A 270 -23.56 -0.32 26.32
CA LEU A 270 -23.89 -1.59 26.99
C LEU A 270 -22.74 -2.10 27.84
N GLN A 271 -23.11 -2.65 29.00
CA GLN A 271 -22.31 -3.06 30.16
C GLN A 271 -21.33 -4.23 29.90
N THR A 272 -20.96 -4.49 28.64
CA THR A 272 -19.94 -5.47 28.28
C THR A 272 -19.17 -5.01 27.05
N PRO A 273 -17.84 -5.11 27.07
CA PRO A 273 -16.99 -4.55 26.04
C PRO A 273 -17.15 -5.23 24.67
N PRO A 274 -16.96 -4.49 23.57
CA PRO A 274 -17.00 -5.05 22.23
C PRO A 274 -15.75 -5.91 21.97
N PHE A 275 -15.98 -7.17 21.64
CA PHE A 275 -14.94 -8.10 21.19
C PHE A 275 -14.45 -7.68 19.80
N ILE A 276 -13.15 -7.42 19.67
CA ILE A 276 -12.48 -7.29 18.37
C ILE A 276 -12.50 -8.66 17.72
N PHE A 277 -13.36 -8.76 16.72
CA PHE A 277 -13.56 -9.96 15.94
C PHE A 277 -12.45 -10.09 14.88
N VAL A 278 -11.68 -11.16 15.02
CA VAL A 278 -10.75 -11.76 14.04
C VAL A 278 -11.49 -13.01 13.51
N PRO A 279 -11.43 -13.33 12.20
CA PRO A 279 -12.51 -13.88 11.34
C PRO A 279 -13.49 -14.97 11.85
N GLY A 280 -14.73 -14.90 11.36
CA GLY A 280 -15.85 -15.85 11.53
C GLY A 280 -17.24 -15.20 11.45
N GLU A 281 -17.67 -14.64 10.30
CA GLU A 281 -18.99 -13.98 10.18
C GLU A 281 -20.04 -15.07 10.17
N ASP A 282 -20.30 -15.51 11.37
CA ASP A 282 -21.00 -16.70 11.73
C ASP A 282 -21.08 -16.67 13.25
N GLU A 283 -21.94 -15.79 13.77
CA GLU A 283 -22.58 -16.16 15.04
C GLU A 283 -23.37 -17.49 14.86
N HIS A 284 -23.55 -17.99 13.62
CA HIS A 284 -24.38 -19.15 13.27
C HIS A 284 -23.83 -20.18 12.24
N ARG A 285 -22.61 -20.09 11.68
CA ARG A 285 -21.99 -21.21 10.93
C ARG A 285 -20.54 -21.52 11.39
N PRO A 286 -20.08 -22.77 11.33
CA PRO A 286 -18.72 -23.09 11.75
C PRO A 286 -17.72 -22.45 10.78
N GLY A 287 -16.77 -21.66 11.31
CA GLY A 287 -15.69 -21.04 10.54
C GLY A 287 -14.90 -22.07 9.72
N ARG A 288 -14.25 -21.61 8.62
CA ARG A 288 -13.48 -22.51 7.75
C ARG A 288 -12.24 -23.04 8.48
N ALA A 289 -12.10 -24.36 8.57
CA ALA A 289 -10.93 -25.05 9.15
C ALA A 289 -9.58 -24.65 8.50
N GLN A 290 -9.63 -24.06 7.30
CA GLN A 290 -8.47 -23.65 6.52
C GLN A 290 -8.13 -22.14 6.65
N GLY A 291 -8.92 -21.36 7.42
CA GLY A 291 -8.82 -19.90 7.49
C GLY A 291 -9.43 -19.19 6.27
N TYR A 292 -9.28 -17.87 6.24
CA TYR A 292 -9.72 -16.99 5.15
C TYR A 292 -8.51 -16.25 4.54
N ASP A 293 -8.60 -15.89 3.27
CA ASP A 293 -7.54 -15.17 2.55
C ASP A 293 -7.82 -13.65 2.47
N PHE A 294 -9.05 -13.21 2.75
CA PHE A 294 -9.46 -11.81 2.65
C PHE A 294 -10.46 -11.46 3.77
N GLY A 295 -10.02 -10.74 4.80
CA GLY A 295 -10.88 -10.17 5.83
C GLY A 295 -11.28 -8.75 5.49
N PHE A 296 -12.58 -8.45 5.49
CA PHE A 296 -13.14 -7.13 5.18
C PHE A 296 -13.73 -6.51 6.45
N LEU A 297 -13.14 -5.42 6.91
CA LEU A 297 -13.54 -4.66 8.09
C LEU A 297 -14.10 -3.31 7.66
N HIS A 298 -15.40 -3.09 7.87
CA HIS A 298 -16.07 -1.84 7.54
C HIS A 298 -16.31 -0.99 8.80
N ILE A 299 -15.92 0.29 8.73
CA ILE A 299 -16.02 1.26 9.81
C ILE A 299 -16.94 2.39 9.36
N LYS A 300 -18.17 2.38 9.88
CA LYS A 300 -19.24 3.28 9.42
C LYS A 300 -19.23 4.69 10.02
N ALA A 301 -18.87 4.82 11.29
CA ALA A 301 -19.21 6.01 12.09
C ALA A 301 -18.53 7.33 11.64
N ILE A 302 -17.50 7.26 10.78
CA ILE A 302 -16.80 8.45 10.29
C ILE A 302 -17.64 9.24 9.28
N ASP A 303 -18.44 8.54 8.48
CA ASP A 303 -19.34 9.10 7.48
C ASP A 303 -20.42 10.00 8.12
N ASP A 304 -21.02 9.52 9.22
CA ASP A 304 -22.03 10.26 9.97
C ASP A 304 -21.50 11.62 10.46
N ALA A 305 -20.24 11.68 10.93
CA ALA A 305 -19.62 12.93 11.34
C ALA A 305 -19.40 13.91 10.16
N GLY A 306 -19.17 13.39 8.96
CA GLY A 306 -19.14 14.17 7.72
C GLY A 306 -20.51 14.78 7.42
N HIS A 307 -21.56 13.97 7.42
CA HIS A 307 -22.94 14.40 7.21
C HIS A 307 -23.43 15.44 8.24
N ASP A 308 -23.08 15.24 9.51
CA ASP A 308 -23.45 16.14 10.62
C ASP A 308 -22.61 17.42 10.65
N LYS A 309 -21.67 17.58 9.70
CA LYS A 309 -20.71 18.70 9.63
C LYS A 309 -19.88 18.87 10.91
N ALA A 310 -19.60 17.78 11.60
CA ALA A 310 -18.93 17.76 12.89
C ALA A 310 -17.42 17.54 12.72
N SER A 311 -16.68 18.57 12.30
CA SER A 311 -15.23 18.50 12.02
C SER A 311 -14.41 17.91 13.17
N ILE A 312 -14.61 18.40 14.40
CA ILE A 312 -13.90 17.93 15.60
C ILE A 312 -14.20 16.46 15.87
N LEU A 313 -15.48 16.07 15.74
CA LEU A 313 -15.89 14.68 15.93
C LEU A 313 -15.24 13.78 14.89
N LYS A 314 -15.18 14.20 13.62
CA LYS A 314 -14.55 13.45 12.54
C LYS A 314 -13.05 13.22 12.80
N VAL A 315 -12.31 14.25 13.23
CA VAL A 315 -10.89 14.14 13.65
C VAL A 315 -10.73 13.10 14.76
N LYS A 316 -11.44 13.26 15.88
CA LYS A 316 -11.32 12.36 17.03
C LYS A 316 -11.76 10.93 16.71
N ALA A 317 -12.74 10.77 15.82
CA ALA A 317 -13.19 9.47 15.37
C ALA A 317 -12.13 8.77 14.50
N LEU A 318 -11.38 9.49 13.66
CA LEU A 318 -10.24 8.95 12.94
C LEU A 318 -9.11 8.50 13.89
N GLU A 319 -8.85 9.23 14.98
CA GLU A 319 -7.90 8.80 16.02
C GLU A 319 -8.36 7.52 16.74
N ALA A 320 -9.66 7.41 17.00
CA ALA A 320 -10.26 6.19 17.54
C ALA A 320 -10.09 4.99 16.59
N VAL A 321 -10.26 5.21 15.27
CA VAL A 321 -9.99 4.21 14.24
C VAL A 321 -8.52 3.82 14.23
N ASP A 322 -7.60 4.78 14.32
CA ASP A 322 -6.17 4.51 14.37
C ASP A 322 -5.78 3.62 15.57
N ARG A 323 -6.34 3.90 16.76
CA ARG A 323 -6.17 3.03 17.94
C ARG A 323 -6.67 1.61 17.70
N ALA A 324 -7.83 1.46 17.07
CA ALA A 324 -8.38 0.14 16.72
C ALA A 324 -7.48 -0.62 15.72
N ILE A 325 -6.87 0.09 14.76
CA ILE A 325 -5.89 -0.49 13.83
C ILE A 325 -4.64 -0.96 14.60
N GLY A 326 -4.16 -0.21 15.59
CA GLY A 326 -3.09 -0.65 16.48
C GLY A 326 -3.43 -1.97 17.19
N GLN A 327 -4.65 -2.11 17.70
CA GLN A 327 -5.11 -3.35 18.33
C GLN A 327 -5.19 -4.52 17.33
N LEU A 328 -5.73 -4.27 16.13
CA LEU A 328 -5.80 -5.26 15.06
C LEU A 328 -4.40 -5.75 14.66
N THR A 329 -3.45 -4.85 14.47
CA THR A 329 -2.08 -5.22 14.07
C THR A 329 -1.35 -6.01 15.15
N ARG A 330 -1.56 -5.70 16.45
CA ARG A 330 -1.07 -6.52 17.56
C ARG A 330 -1.61 -7.95 17.49
N LEU A 331 -2.92 -8.12 17.27
CA LEU A 331 -3.56 -9.43 17.18
C LEU A 331 -3.07 -10.23 15.97
N LEU A 332 -3.01 -9.60 14.79
CA LEU A 332 -2.49 -10.23 13.58
C LEU A 332 -1.02 -10.61 13.73
N TRP A 333 -0.22 -9.81 14.45
CA TRP A 333 1.19 -10.12 14.70
C TRP A 333 1.36 -11.34 15.61
N GLN A 334 0.54 -11.45 16.66
CA GLN A 334 0.50 -12.65 17.51
C GLN A 334 0.06 -13.89 16.72
N ALA A 335 -0.90 -13.74 15.80
CA ALA A 335 -1.35 -14.81 14.93
C ALA A 335 -0.27 -15.23 13.92
N GLU A 336 0.45 -14.29 13.29
CA GLU A 336 1.53 -14.59 12.34
C GLU A 336 2.69 -15.35 12.99
N LYS A 337 2.97 -15.09 14.28
CA LYS A 337 3.99 -15.83 15.03
C LYS A 337 3.64 -17.29 15.30
N THR A 338 2.36 -17.60 15.39
CA THR A 338 1.86 -18.93 15.83
C THR A 338 1.21 -19.73 14.70
N SER A 339 1.00 -19.12 13.54
CA SER A 339 0.35 -19.73 12.39
C SER A 339 1.23 -19.68 11.14
N ASN A 340 0.82 -20.39 10.08
CA ASN A 340 1.50 -20.34 8.78
C ASN A 340 0.94 -19.23 7.86
N PHE A 341 0.35 -18.18 8.43
CA PHE A 341 -0.22 -17.06 7.68
C PHE A 341 0.76 -15.89 7.60
N GLN A 342 0.78 -15.22 6.45
CA GLN A 342 1.39 -13.91 6.26
C GLN A 342 0.29 -12.89 6.03
N TYR A 343 0.25 -11.84 6.84
CA TYR A 343 -0.79 -10.83 6.76
C TYR A 343 -0.35 -9.59 5.96
N TYR A 344 -1.31 -9.01 5.28
CA TYR A 344 -1.21 -7.75 4.54
C TYR A 344 -2.28 -6.81 5.06
N LEU A 345 -1.95 -5.53 5.19
CA LEU A 345 -2.88 -4.49 5.65
C LEU A 345 -3.21 -3.60 4.46
N CYS A 346 -4.50 -3.45 4.17
CA CYS A 346 -5.00 -2.55 3.14
C CYS A 346 -5.95 -1.56 3.80
N VAL A 347 -5.72 -0.26 3.64
CA VAL A 347 -6.59 0.79 4.21
C VAL A 347 -7.02 1.77 3.12
N THR A 348 -8.31 2.06 3.08
CA THR A 348 -8.90 3.12 2.26
C THR A 348 -10.29 3.49 2.77
N GLY A 349 -11.00 4.36 2.07
CA GLY A 349 -12.44 4.59 2.25
C GLY A 349 -13.21 4.29 0.98
N ASP A 350 -14.52 4.16 1.09
CA ASP A 350 -15.40 3.89 -0.03
C ASP A 350 -15.76 5.15 -0.81
N HIS A 351 -15.86 6.31 -0.15
CA HIS A 351 -16.05 7.61 -0.78
C HIS A 351 -15.56 8.74 0.13
N SER A 352 -15.69 9.97 -0.36
CA SER A 352 -15.42 11.18 0.41
C SER A 352 -16.74 11.76 0.91
N THR A 353 -16.79 12.12 2.20
CA THR A 353 -17.93 12.83 2.82
C THR A 353 -17.43 14.11 3.49
N PRO A 354 -17.14 15.16 2.71
CA PRO A 354 -16.51 16.35 3.25
C PRO A 354 -17.43 17.08 4.22
N VAL A 355 -16.88 17.43 5.38
CA VAL A 355 -17.61 18.13 6.45
C VAL A 355 -18.18 19.47 5.97
N GLU A 356 -17.50 20.14 5.03
CA GLU A 356 -17.99 21.38 4.44
C GLU A 356 -19.32 21.19 3.70
N TYR A 357 -19.44 20.09 2.95
CA TYR A 357 -20.60 19.79 2.11
C TYR A 357 -21.71 19.14 2.93
N GLY A 358 -21.35 18.19 3.81
CA GLY A 358 -22.31 17.38 4.58
C GLY A 358 -22.98 16.29 3.75
N ASP A 359 -22.41 15.93 2.60
CA ASP A 359 -22.88 14.88 1.72
C ASP A 359 -21.71 14.26 0.96
N HIS A 360 -21.96 13.13 0.31
CA HIS A 360 -20.97 12.40 -0.48
C HIS A 360 -20.49 13.27 -1.65
N SER A 361 -19.21 13.16 -1.97
CA SER A 361 -18.57 13.98 -2.98
C SER A 361 -17.66 13.17 -3.91
N PHE A 362 -17.00 13.84 -4.86
CA PHE A 362 -16.24 13.20 -5.94
C PHE A 362 -14.71 13.25 -5.74
N GLU A 363 -14.25 13.78 -4.61
CA GLU A 363 -12.83 13.79 -4.27
C GLU A 363 -12.30 12.36 -4.12
N PRO A 364 -11.10 12.07 -4.66
CA PRO A 364 -10.50 10.75 -4.53
C PRO A 364 -10.10 10.47 -3.08
N VAL A 365 -10.11 9.20 -2.72
CA VAL A 365 -9.87 8.72 -1.35
C VAL A 365 -8.44 8.16 -1.24
N PRO A 366 -7.71 8.40 -0.13
CA PRO A 366 -6.38 7.85 0.06
C PRO A 366 -6.41 6.32 0.17
N PHE A 367 -5.39 5.66 -0.39
CA PHE A 367 -5.21 4.22 -0.37
C PHE A 367 -3.79 3.87 0.06
N ALA A 368 -3.65 2.89 0.96
CA ALA A 368 -2.37 2.34 1.37
C ALA A 368 -2.43 0.80 1.52
N LEU A 369 -1.33 0.13 1.14
CA LEU A 369 -1.20 -1.32 1.21
C LEU A 369 0.22 -1.71 1.63
N CYS A 370 0.36 -2.47 2.72
CA CYS A 370 1.65 -2.94 3.22
C CYS A 370 1.61 -4.40 3.68
N GLN A 371 2.79 -4.99 3.89
CA GLN A 371 2.92 -6.27 4.59
C GLN A 371 2.98 -6.00 6.10
N LEU A 372 2.33 -6.84 6.92
CA LEU A 372 2.32 -6.67 8.38
C LEU A 372 3.72 -6.61 8.98
N ARG A 373 4.66 -7.40 8.45
CA ARG A 373 6.07 -7.37 8.91
C ARG A 373 6.76 -6.03 8.67
N ASP A 374 6.47 -5.39 7.54
CA ASP A 374 7.07 -4.08 7.22
C ASP A 374 6.45 -3.00 8.11
N PHE A 375 5.15 -3.10 8.42
CA PHE A 375 4.50 -2.29 9.46
C PHE A 375 5.14 -2.51 10.85
N VAL A 376 5.40 -3.77 11.23
CA VAL A 376 6.04 -4.08 12.52
C VAL A 376 7.44 -3.49 12.62
N ARG A 377 8.18 -3.46 11.50
CA ARG A 377 9.48 -2.81 11.42
C ARG A 377 9.40 -1.29 11.53
N SER A 378 8.39 -0.65 10.93
CA SER A 378 8.24 0.80 10.99
C SER A 378 7.82 1.28 12.39
N VAL A 379 6.96 0.52 13.08
CA VAL A 379 6.48 0.87 14.44
C VAL A 379 7.43 0.38 15.54
N GLY A 380 8.11 -0.75 15.33
CA GLY A 380 8.89 -1.45 16.33
C GLY A 380 8.08 -2.53 17.06
N GLU A 381 8.65 -3.74 17.15
CA GLU A 381 7.96 -4.92 17.70
C GLU A 381 7.56 -4.77 19.18
N SER A 382 8.38 -4.11 19.98
CA SER A 382 8.09 -3.80 21.39
C SER A 382 6.87 -2.90 21.52
N ASN A 383 6.77 -1.87 20.67
CA ASN A 383 5.66 -0.92 20.67
C ASN A 383 4.34 -1.63 20.33
N ILE A 384 4.33 -2.49 19.31
CA ILE A 384 3.15 -3.29 18.94
C ILE A 384 2.73 -4.23 20.06
N SER A 385 3.69 -4.89 20.72
CA SER A 385 3.40 -5.81 21.81
C SER A 385 2.81 -5.11 23.04
N ASN A 386 3.09 -3.82 23.21
CA ASN A 386 2.60 -2.99 24.31
C ASN A 386 1.26 -2.30 24.03
N VAL A 387 0.73 -2.34 22.79
CA VAL A 387 -0.57 -1.71 22.44
C VAL A 387 -1.68 -2.34 23.27
N SER A 388 -2.35 -1.58 24.15
CA SER A 388 -3.44 -2.12 24.99
C SER A 388 -4.56 -2.73 24.14
N LEU A 389 -5.01 -3.93 24.51
CA LEU A 389 -6.18 -4.59 23.93
C LEU A 389 -7.47 -4.27 24.70
N GLU A 390 -7.40 -3.42 25.72
CA GLU A 390 -8.57 -3.00 26.46
C GLU A 390 -9.46 -2.09 25.60
N PRO A 391 -10.79 -2.13 25.81
CA PRO A 391 -11.71 -1.19 25.19
C PRO A 391 -11.33 0.24 25.55
N PHE A 392 -11.39 1.14 24.57
CA PHE A 392 -11.17 2.56 24.79
C PHE A 392 -12.48 3.34 24.65
N PRO A 393 -12.64 4.45 25.39
CA PRO A 393 -13.85 5.26 25.31
C PRO A 393 -13.97 5.88 23.92
N LEU A 394 -15.21 5.99 23.46
CA LEU A 394 -15.50 6.64 22.20
C LEU A 394 -15.35 8.15 22.33
N PRO A 395 -14.93 8.82 21.26
CA PRO A 395 -14.77 10.25 21.30
C PRO A 395 -16.13 10.92 21.51
N SER A 396 -16.20 11.81 22.50
CA SER A 396 -17.26 12.79 22.65
C SER A 396 -16.70 14.19 22.42
N VAL A 397 -17.56 15.10 21.95
CA VAL A 397 -17.23 16.53 21.82
C VAL A 397 -17.95 17.27 22.94
N ASN A 398 -17.18 18.00 23.75
CA ASN A 398 -17.75 18.82 24.82
C ASN A 398 -18.18 20.18 24.27
N ALA A 399 -19.23 20.78 24.87
CA ALA A 399 -19.65 22.12 24.48
C ALA A 399 -18.54 23.15 24.76
N GLY A 400 -18.07 23.83 23.71
CA GLY A 400 -17.01 24.86 23.80
C GLY A 400 -15.58 24.33 23.65
N GLU A 401 -15.40 23.07 23.24
CA GLU A 401 -14.08 22.50 22.94
C GLU A 401 -13.44 23.19 21.73
N ASP A 402 -12.25 23.77 21.93
CA ASP A 402 -11.61 24.66 20.96
C ASP A 402 -10.71 23.89 19.98
N LEU A 403 -10.82 24.21 18.70
CA LEU A 403 -10.01 23.65 17.60
C LEU A 403 -8.53 24.00 17.75
N THR A 404 -8.21 25.08 18.46
CA THR A 404 -6.84 25.59 18.57
C THR A 404 -5.90 24.64 19.32
N ASP A 405 -6.41 23.91 20.31
CA ASP A 405 -5.59 22.97 21.10
C ASP A 405 -5.32 21.67 20.33
N ILE A 406 -6.32 21.15 19.60
CA ILE A 406 -6.18 19.98 18.72
C ILE A 406 -5.12 20.23 17.63
N ILE A 407 -5.13 21.44 17.05
CA ILE A 407 -4.16 21.79 16.01
C ILE A 407 -2.75 22.00 16.58
N LYS A 408 -2.62 22.47 17.83
CA LYS A 408 -1.31 22.56 18.49
C LYS A 408 -0.74 21.17 18.78
N GLU A 409 -1.56 20.27 19.32
CA GLU A 409 -1.17 18.87 19.57
C GLU A 409 -0.74 18.19 18.26
N SER A 410 -1.49 18.36 17.16
CA SER A 410 -1.11 17.77 15.87
C SER A 410 0.20 18.34 15.30
N GLN A 411 0.47 19.63 15.51
CA GLN A 411 1.71 20.29 15.06
C GLN A 411 2.94 19.90 15.89
N GLU A 412 2.77 19.58 17.18
CA GLU A 412 3.84 19.04 18.05
C GLU A 412 4.16 17.58 17.73
N VAL A 413 3.19 16.81 17.23
CA VAL A 413 3.33 15.41 16.82
C VAL A 413 4.02 15.26 15.44
N ASN A 414 4.87 16.21 15.04
CA ASN A 414 5.67 16.11 13.82
C ASN A 414 6.73 15.00 14.00
N LYS A 415 6.28 13.78 13.70
CA LYS A 415 6.93 12.49 13.91
C LYS A 415 8.14 12.33 12.99
N ASP A 416 9.25 11.90 13.58
CA ASP A 416 10.43 11.32 12.91
C ASP A 416 10.12 9.98 12.20
N LEU A 417 9.02 9.88 11.45
CA LEU A 417 8.72 8.70 10.63
C LEU A 417 9.53 8.77 9.34
N LYS A 418 10.62 8.01 9.28
CA LYS A 418 11.35 7.75 8.04
C LYS A 418 10.55 6.75 7.20
N ALA A 419 10.34 7.09 5.93
CA ALA A 419 9.76 6.16 4.99
C ALA A 419 10.62 4.90 4.87
N PHE A 420 9.98 3.74 4.92
CA PHE A 420 10.65 2.45 4.75
C PHE A 420 10.74 2.14 3.25
N ASN A 421 11.90 1.64 2.78
CA ASN A 421 12.15 1.28 1.36
C ASN A 421 12.05 2.43 0.34
N GLY A 422 12.61 3.61 0.62
CA GLY A 422 12.86 4.64 -0.40
C GLY A 422 11.63 5.39 -0.96
N HIS A 423 10.43 5.09 -0.45
CA HIS A 423 9.22 5.85 -0.78
C HIS A 423 9.22 7.25 -0.15
N SER A 424 8.51 8.21 -0.76
CA SER A 424 8.43 9.59 -0.24
C SER A 424 7.25 9.84 0.71
N VAL A 425 6.37 8.86 0.89
CA VAL A 425 5.13 8.98 1.67
C VAL A 425 5.33 8.39 3.06
N CYS A 426 5.18 9.22 4.08
CA CYS A 426 5.35 8.85 5.50
C CYS A 426 4.09 9.09 6.35
N GLN A 427 3.03 9.63 5.74
CA GLN A 427 1.77 9.97 6.40
C GLN A 427 0.60 9.48 5.55
N PHE A 428 -0.49 9.08 6.21
CA PHE A 428 -1.70 8.65 5.53
C PHE A 428 -2.72 9.80 5.46
N SER A 429 -2.72 10.52 4.35
CA SER A 429 -3.67 11.60 4.06
C SER A 429 -3.94 11.72 2.57
N GLU A 430 -4.99 12.46 2.19
CA GLU A 430 -5.35 12.76 0.81
C GLU A 430 -4.15 13.36 0.04
N ILE A 431 -3.42 14.29 0.66
CA ILE A 431 -2.29 15.00 0.04
C ILE A 431 -1.00 14.17 0.03
N ALA A 432 -0.75 13.37 1.08
CA ALA A 432 0.45 12.53 1.14
C ALA A 432 0.33 11.34 0.18
N ALA A 433 -0.84 10.68 0.15
CA ALA A 433 -1.09 9.52 -0.70
C ALA A 433 -0.99 9.85 -2.20
N ALA A 434 -1.31 11.09 -2.60
CA ALA A 434 -1.15 11.59 -3.97
C ALA A 434 0.30 11.50 -4.51
N ARG A 435 1.30 11.48 -3.62
CA ARG A 435 2.72 11.34 -3.97
C ARG A 435 3.18 9.87 -4.07
N GLY A 436 2.28 8.93 -3.80
CA GLY A 436 2.55 7.50 -3.82
C GLY A 436 2.74 6.94 -5.24
N CYS A 437 3.47 5.81 -5.34
CA CYS A 437 3.82 5.20 -6.62
C CYS A 437 2.63 4.61 -7.40
N LEU A 438 1.50 4.38 -6.74
CA LEU A 438 0.28 3.92 -7.41
C LEU A 438 -0.39 5.03 -8.22
N GLY A 439 0.00 6.30 -7.97
CA GLY A 439 -0.64 7.45 -8.59
C GLY A 439 -2.12 7.53 -8.23
N ARG A 440 -2.94 7.91 -9.20
CA ARG A 440 -4.41 7.93 -9.10
C ARG A 440 -5.01 6.81 -9.94
N PHE A 441 -5.92 6.02 -9.40
CA PHE A 441 -6.53 4.87 -10.08
C PHE A 441 -8.01 4.68 -9.71
N PRO A 442 -8.83 4.03 -10.55
CA PRO A 442 -10.23 3.76 -10.25
C PRO A 442 -10.39 2.56 -9.29
N GLY A 443 -11.45 2.56 -8.48
CA GLY A 443 -11.73 1.52 -7.48
C GLY A 443 -11.88 0.12 -8.07
N SER A 444 -12.30 0.01 -9.34
CA SER A 444 -12.37 -1.26 -10.07
C SER A 444 -11.02 -1.99 -10.18
N GLU A 445 -9.91 -1.26 -10.16
CA GLU A 445 -8.55 -1.81 -10.23
C GLU A 445 -7.99 -2.24 -8.86
N MET A 446 -8.67 -1.88 -7.75
CA MET A 446 -8.14 -2.08 -6.41
C MET A 446 -7.85 -3.55 -6.10
N MET A 447 -8.77 -4.47 -6.42
CA MET A 447 -8.52 -5.90 -6.24
C MET A 447 -7.38 -6.40 -7.14
N GLY A 448 -7.18 -5.79 -8.31
CA GLY A 448 -6.03 -6.04 -9.18
C GLY A 448 -4.71 -5.66 -8.50
N VAL A 449 -4.65 -4.45 -7.91
CA VAL A 449 -3.51 -3.95 -7.13
C VAL A 449 -3.20 -4.87 -5.96
N ILE A 450 -4.20 -5.21 -5.14
CA ILE A 450 -4.05 -6.11 -3.98
C ILE A 450 -3.50 -7.46 -4.42
N LYS A 451 -4.11 -8.10 -5.43
CA LYS A 451 -3.67 -9.41 -5.95
C LYS A 451 -2.26 -9.39 -6.52
N LYS A 452 -1.86 -8.29 -7.16
CA LYS A 452 -0.51 -8.13 -7.69
C LYS A 452 0.50 -7.94 -6.56
N PHE A 453 0.20 -7.09 -5.59
CA PHE A 453 1.06 -6.82 -4.45
C PHE A 453 1.37 -8.06 -3.61
N ILE A 454 0.35 -8.86 -3.27
CA ILE A 454 0.54 -10.11 -2.51
C ILE A 454 1.35 -11.16 -3.28
N LYS A 455 1.50 -11.03 -4.61
CA LYS A 455 2.31 -11.92 -5.45
C LYS A 455 3.74 -11.40 -5.71
N MET A 456 3.95 -10.07 -5.73
CA MET A 456 5.18 -9.44 -6.22
C MET A 456 6.47 -9.80 -5.45
N LYS A 457 6.41 -9.94 -4.11
CA LYS A 457 7.64 -9.98 -3.29
C LYS A 457 8.49 -11.25 -3.47
N ASN A 458 7.91 -12.36 -3.92
CA ASN A 458 8.66 -13.61 -4.18
C ASN A 458 9.02 -13.78 -5.66
N GLU A 459 8.11 -13.44 -6.58
CA GLU A 459 8.30 -13.66 -8.01
C GLU A 459 9.35 -12.69 -8.59
N TYR A 460 9.30 -11.41 -8.21
CA TYR A 460 10.16 -10.39 -8.80
C TYR A 460 11.60 -10.47 -8.31
N LEU A 461 11.84 -10.65 -7.00
CA LEU A 461 13.21 -10.81 -6.51
C LEU A 461 13.83 -12.12 -7.01
N PHE A 462 13.06 -13.20 -7.14
CA PHE A 462 13.57 -14.45 -7.71
C PHE A 462 13.92 -14.30 -9.20
N GLN A 463 13.02 -13.74 -10.02
CA GLN A 463 13.30 -13.52 -11.44
C GLN A 463 14.41 -12.48 -11.68
N LEU A 464 14.49 -11.44 -10.86
CA LEU A 464 15.53 -10.42 -10.96
C LEU A 464 16.90 -10.98 -10.58
N THR A 465 16.99 -11.75 -9.49
CA THR A 465 18.23 -12.43 -9.10
C THR A 465 18.66 -13.43 -10.19
N ALA A 466 17.72 -14.21 -10.74
CA ALA A 466 17.98 -15.13 -11.84
C ALA A 466 18.45 -14.41 -13.13
N LYS A 467 17.95 -13.19 -13.39
CA LYS A 467 18.30 -12.42 -14.59
C LYS A 467 19.64 -11.68 -14.45
N ILE A 468 19.89 -11.03 -13.31
CA ILE A 468 21.14 -10.30 -13.01
C ILE A 468 22.34 -11.25 -12.97
N PHE A 469 22.17 -12.42 -12.37
CA PHE A 469 23.24 -13.42 -12.23
C PHE A 469 23.16 -14.51 -13.30
N SER A 470 22.43 -14.26 -14.39
CA SER A 470 22.43 -15.15 -15.55
C SER A 470 23.83 -15.22 -16.18
N PRO A 471 24.20 -16.36 -16.79
CA PRO A 471 25.47 -16.50 -17.51
C PRO A 471 25.71 -15.37 -18.52
N TYR A 472 24.64 -14.93 -19.19
CA TYR A 472 24.66 -13.84 -20.16
C TYR A 472 25.21 -12.51 -19.60
N CYS A 473 24.83 -12.12 -18.37
CA CYS A 473 25.35 -10.89 -17.76
C CYS A 473 26.86 -10.97 -17.48
N SER A 474 27.35 -12.14 -17.08
CA SER A 474 28.79 -12.35 -16.85
C SER A 474 29.60 -12.38 -18.14
N GLU A 475 29.02 -12.89 -19.23
CA GLU A 475 29.61 -12.87 -20.56
C GLU A 475 29.76 -11.44 -21.08
N ILE A 476 28.73 -10.60 -20.90
CA ILE A 476 28.80 -9.17 -21.21
C ILE A 476 29.86 -8.46 -20.38
N ALA A 477 29.89 -8.69 -19.06
CA ALA A 477 30.88 -8.10 -18.17
C ALA A 477 32.31 -8.49 -18.59
N SER A 478 32.51 -9.77 -18.96
CA SER A 478 33.77 -10.27 -19.52
C SER A 478 34.12 -9.58 -20.84
N GLY A 479 33.18 -9.48 -21.79
CA GLY A 479 33.40 -8.74 -23.03
C GLY A 479 33.81 -7.28 -22.79
N ALA A 480 33.20 -6.63 -21.80
CA ALA A 480 33.54 -5.26 -21.42
C ALA A 480 34.97 -5.15 -20.84
N VAL A 481 35.45 -6.14 -20.07
CA VAL A 481 36.85 -6.21 -19.61
C VAL A 481 37.82 -6.30 -20.79
N ALA A 482 37.47 -7.04 -21.85
CA ALA A 482 38.31 -7.16 -23.06
C ALA A 482 38.41 -5.82 -23.83
N ILE A 483 37.40 -4.95 -23.73
CA ILE A 483 37.44 -3.59 -24.29
C ILE A 483 38.25 -2.65 -23.40
N LYS A 484 38.00 -2.68 -22.07
CA LYS A 484 38.66 -1.80 -21.11
C LYS A 484 38.83 -2.45 -19.74
N MET A 485 40.09 -2.49 -19.27
CA MET A 485 40.44 -3.07 -17.96
C MET A 485 39.78 -2.39 -16.76
N ASN A 486 39.30 -1.14 -16.87
CA ASN A 486 38.62 -0.44 -15.76
C ASN A 486 37.38 -1.19 -15.26
N VAL A 487 36.76 -2.01 -16.11
CA VAL A 487 35.62 -2.86 -15.74
C VAL A 487 35.99 -3.87 -14.65
N LEU A 488 37.28 -4.21 -14.51
CA LEU A 488 37.77 -5.11 -13.46
C LEU A 488 37.48 -4.57 -12.04
N LEU A 489 37.28 -3.25 -11.88
CA LEU A 489 36.89 -2.65 -10.60
C LEU A 489 35.51 -3.15 -10.10
N TYR A 490 34.66 -3.63 -11.02
CA TYR A 490 33.36 -4.25 -10.69
C TYR A 490 33.46 -5.76 -10.42
N ALA A 491 34.60 -6.41 -10.67
CA ALA A 491 34.71 -7.86 -10.55
C ALA A 491 34.60 -8.38 -9.09
N PRO A 492 35.30 -7.80 -8.10
CA PRO A 492 35.17 -8.24 -6.71
C PRO A 492 33.74 -8.13 -6.13
N PRO A 493 33.01 -7.01 -6.30
CA PRO A 493 31.65 -6.94 -5.77
C PRO A 493 30.70 -7.82 -6.57
N LEU A 494 30.94 -8.05 -7.87
CA LEU A 494 30.11 -8.93 -8.69
C LEU A 494 30.25 -10.36 -8.20
N PHE A 495 31.48 -10.78 -7.88
CA PHE A 495 31.77 -12.07 -7.29
C PHE A 495 31.12 -12.24 -5.90
N LEU A 496 31.20 -11.23 -5.03
CA LEU A 496 30.53 -11.27 -3.73
C LEU A 496 29.01 -11.39 -3.86
N LEU A 497 28.41 -10.65 -4.78
CA LEU A 497 26.98 -10.74 -5.07
C LEU A 497 26.62 -12.12 -5.66
N MET A 498 27.44 -12.67 -6.55
CA MET A 498 27.26 -14.01 -7.11
C MET A 498 27.30 -15.08 -6.02
N LEU A 499 28.26 -15.03 -5.10
CA LEU A 499 28.35 -15.98 -3.97
C LEU A 499 27.12 -15.94 -3.05
N LYS A 500 26.45 -14.78 -2.96
CA LYS A 500 25.26 -14.58 -2.13
C LYS A 500 23.96 -14.93 -2.86
N ALA A 501 23.95 -14.87 -4.19
CA ALA A 501 22.78 -15.05 -5.04
C ALA A 501 22.68 -16.44 -5.69
N LEU A 502 23.81 -17.05 -6.06
CA LEU A 502 23.90 -18.31 -6.80
C LEU A 502 24.37 -19.46 -5.89
N ASP A 503 24.09 -20.69 -6.29
CA ASP A 503 24.75 -21.88 -5.73
C ASP A 503 26.15 -22.07 -6.33
N ILE A 504 26.93 -22.98 -5.75
CA ILE A 504 28.30 -23.27 -6.20
C ILE A 504 28.32 -23.60 -7.70
N LYS A 505 27.39 -24.44 -8.18
CA LYS A 505 27.29 -24.82 -9.60
C LYS A 505 26.97 -23.61 -10.48
N GLY A 506 26.04 -22.75 -10.09
CA GLY A 506 25.73 -21.50 -10.77
C GLY A 506 26.92 -20.55 -10.81
N VAL A 507 27.62 -20.33 -9.70
CA VAL A 507 28.84 -19.51 -9.65
C VAL A 507 29.89 -20.04 -10.61
N PHE A 508 30.17 -21.34 -10.59
CA PHE A 508 31.11 -21.96 -11.53
C PHE A 508 30.68 -21.81 -12.98
N SER A 509 29.41 -22.05 -13.30
CA SER A 509 28.88 -21.91 -14.66
C SER A 509 29.03 -20.48 -15.19
N THR A 510 28.69 -19.49 -14.36
CA THR A 510 28.76 -18.08 -14.71
C THR A 510 30.21 -17.61 -14.87
N LEU A 511 31.12 -18.03 -13.97
CA LEU A 511 32.56 -17.77 -14.12
C LEU A 511 33.16 -18.46 -15.34
N PHE A 512 32.72 -19.68 -15.66
CA PHE A 512 33.16 -20.40 -16.84
C PHE A 512 32.72 -19.70 -18.13
N GLY A 513 31.48 -19.22 -18.20
CA GLY A 513 30.99 -18.39 -19.33
C GLY A 513 31.84 -17.14 -19.52
N ALA A 514 32.12 -16.41 -18.44
CA ALA A 514 33.02 -15.25 -18.47
C ALA A 514 34.44 -15.61 -18.97
N ALA A 515 35.02 -16.72 -18.50
CA ALA A 515 36.33 -17.18 -18.95
C ALA A 515 36.33 -17.60 -20.43
N LEU A 516 35.28 -18.27 -20.89
CA LEU A 516 35.12 -18.69 -22.28
C LEU A 516 35.13 -17.49 -23.23
N VAL A 517 34.47 -16.39 -22.88
CA VAL A 517 34.51 -15.15 -23.67
C VAL A 517 35.94 -14.63 -23.81
N GLN A 518 36.74 -14.60 -22.74
CA GLN A 518 38.15 -14.17 -22.84
C GLN A 518 38.98 -15.12 -23.71
N ILE A 519 38.77 -16.42 -23.58
CA ILE A 519 39.49 -17.42 -24.39
C ILE A 519 39.15 -17.24 -25.87
N ILE A 520 37.87 -17.08 -26.22
CA ILE A 520 37.43 -16.89 -27.61
C ILE A 520 38.02 -15.60 -28.19
N LEU A 521 37.94 -14.48 -27.47
CA LEU A 521 38.49 -13.20 -27.92
C LEU A 521 40.02 -13.22 -28.02
N GLY A 522 40.68 -13.95 -27.11
CA GLY A 522 42.13 -14.12 -27.09
C GLY A 522 42.65 -15.20 -28.06
N LEU A 523 41.77 -16.04 -28.62
CA LEU A 523 42.15 -17.25 -29.36
C LEU A 523 43.14 -16.99 -30.51
N PRO A 524 42.99 -15.96 -31.36
CA PRO A 524 43.96 -15.69 -32.42
C PRO A 524 45.37 -15.43 -31.89
N PHE A 525 45.46 -14.77 -30.74
CA PHE A 525 46.73 -14.45 -30.08
C PHE A 525 47.28 -15.64 -29.30
N LEU A 526 46.42 -16.42 -28.65
CA LEU A 526 46.82 -17.64 -27.94
C LEU A 526 47.37 -18.71 -28.90
N LEU A 527 46.82 -18.80 -30.12
CA LEU A 527 47.29 -19.74 -31.14
C LEU A 527 48.61 -19.28 -31.80
N THR A 528 48.83 -17.98 -31.92
CA THR A 528 49.98 -17.43 -32.69
C THR A 528 51.13 -17.01 -31.78
N TYR A 529 50.85 -16.43 -30.62
CA TYR A 529 51.80 -15.81 -29.68
C TYR A 529 51.40 -16.03 -28.21
N PRO A 530 51.34 -17.30 -27.73
CA PRO A 530 50.80 -17.61 -26.40
C PRO A 530 51.57 -16.96 -25.26
N VAL A 531 52.92 -16.92 -25.35
CA VAL A 531 53.79 -16.40 -24.29
C VAL A 531 53.70 -14.87 -24.22
N GLU A 532 53.73 -14.20 -25.38
CA GLU A 532 53.62 -12.75 -25.48
C GLU A 532 52.23 -12.28 -25.05
N TYR A 533 51.18 -13.00 -25.46
CA TYR A 533 49.82 -12.66 -25.06
C TYR A 533 49.64 -12.78 -23.55
N LEU A 534 50.00 -13.92 -22.94
CA LEU A 534 49.85 -14.12 -21.49
C LEU A 534 50.70 -13.14 -20.66
N SER A 535 51.92 -12.83 -21.11
CA SER A 535 52.80 -11.89 -20.39
C SER A 535 52.40 -10.42 -20.56
N ARG A 536 51.73 -10.05 -21.65
CA ARG A 536 51.39 -8.64 -21.96
C ARG A 536 49.92 -8.27 -21.74
N ALA A 537 49.00 -9.22 -21.81
CA ALA A 537 47.56 -8.99 -21.65
C ALA A 537 47.22 -8.34 -20.30
N PHE A 538 47.92 -8.73 -19.23
CA PHE A 538 47.76 -8.17 -17.88
C PHE A 538 49.03 -7.50 -17.37
N ASN A 539 49.67 -6.67 -18.19
CA ASN A 539 50.84 -5.91 -17.74
C ASN A 539 50.43 -4.75 -16.79
N LEU A 540 50.39 -5.06 -15.50
CA LEU A 540 50.12 -4.13 -14.39
C LEU A 540 51.28 -3.16 -14.11
N GLY A 541 52.43 -3.33 -14.75
CA GLY A 541 53.62 -2.48 -14.58
C GLY A 541 53.66 -1.25 -15.48
N ARG A 542 52.64 -0.99 -16.31
CA ARG A 542 52.61 0.17 -17.21
C ARG A 542 52.43 1.48 -16.44
N VAL A 543 53.34 2.42 -16.68
CA VAL A 543 53.27 3.79 -16.17
C VAL A 543 52.84 4.72 -17.31
N PHE A 544 51.77 5.48 -17.11
CA PHE A 544 51.31 6.47 -18.07
C PHE A 544 52.02 7.81 -17.85
N ILE A 545 52.38 8.47 -18.94
CA ILE A 545 53.13 9.73 -18.93
C ILE A 545 52.16 10.88 -18.58
N HIS A 546 52.50 11.69 -17.59
CA HIS A 546 51.62 12.68 -16.95
C HIS A 546 51.03 13.81 -17.80
N PHE A 547 51.51 14.01 -19.03
CA PHE A 547 51.21 15.20 -19.82
C PHE A 547 49.71 15.37 -20.16
N TRP A 548 48.90 14.32 -19.97
CA TRP A 548 47.49 14.24 -20.37
C TRP A 548 46.51 13.90 -19.23
N PHE A 549 46.90 14.03 -17.96
CA PHE A 549 46.12 13.53 -16.82
C PHE A 549 45.82 14.61 -15.77
N LEU A 550 44.56 14.66 -15.29
CA LEU A 550 44.26 15.29 -14.00
C LEU A 550 45.01 14.48 -12.93
N SER A 551 46.04 15.09 -12.35
CA SER A 551 46.90 14.44 -11.36
C SER A 551 46.25 14.55 -9.99
N VAL A 552 45.32 13.63 -9.70
CA VAL A 552 44.85 13.42 -8.33
C VAL A 552 45.92 12.64 -7.59
N SER A 553 46.74 13.32 -6.81
CA SER A 553 47.67 12.66 -5.90
C SER A 553 47.65 13.37 -4.56
N VAL A 554 47.37 12.60 -3.51
CA VAL A 554 47.28 12.98 -2.09
C VAL A 554 48.50 13.80 -1.61
N GLU A 555 49.66 13.67 -2.27
CA GLU A 555 50.86 14.47 -1.99
C GLU A 555 50.77 15.95 -2.39
N ILE A 556 49.90 16.34 -3.34
CA ILE A 556 49.68 17.76 -3.67
C ILE A 556 49.10 18.51 -2.47
N VAL A 557 48.28 17.82 -1.66
CA VAL A 557 47.60 18.39 -0.48
C VAL A 557 48.52 18.38 0.74
N LEU A 558 49.29 17.32 0.97
CA LEU A 558 50.24 17.25 2.10
C LEU A 558 51.55 18.02 1.86
N GLY A 559 51.94 18.26 0.60
CA GLY A 559 53.15 19.02 0.24
C GLY A 559 53.00 20.54 0.31
N SER A 560 51.78 21.06 0.46
CA SER A 560 51.51 22.51 0.42
C SER A 560 51.81 23.24 1.74
N TYR A 561 52.19 22.54 2.81
CA TYR A 561 52.60 23.15 4.08
C TYR A 561 54.11 23.39 4.24
N ILE A 562 54.93 23.13 3.21
CA ILE A 562 56.34 23.56 3.19
C ILE A 562 56.51 24.65 2.14
N LEU A 563 56.35 25.88 2.62
CA LEU A 563 56.78 27.11 1.98
C LEU A 563 58.29 27.02 1.66
N ILE A 564 58.68 27.48 0.46
CA ILE A 564 60.06 27.67 -0.05
C ILE A 564 60.72 26.43 -0.71
N THR A 565 60.52 26.26 -2.02
CA THR A 565 61.60 26.13 -3.05
C THR A 565 61.01 25.78 -4.43
N SER A 566 60.80 26.80 -5.24
CA SER A 566 60.33 26.74 -6.64
C SER A 566 61.34 26.15 -7.64
N LEU A 567 62.35 25.40 -7.19
CA LEU A 567 63.38 24.81 -8.06
C LEU A 567 63.68 23.31 -7.81
N LEU A 568 63.04 22.66 -6.82
CA LEU A 568 63.28 21.25 -6.46
C LEU A 568 62.09 20.32 -6.70
N ILE A 569 60.93 20.86 -7.08
CA ILE A 569 59.67 20.10 -7.17
C ILE A 569 59.51 19.40 -8.54
N SER A 570 60.24 19.79 -9.59
CA SER A 570 60.05 19.17 -10.91
C SER A 570 60.64 17.76 -11.01
N SER A 571 61.81 17.49 -10.42
CA SER A 571 62.42 16.14 -10.45
C SER A 571 61.84 15.21 -9.38
N SER A 572 61.74 15.68 -8.13
CA SER A 572 61.33 14.84 -6.98
C SER A 572 59.86 14.41 -6.99
N PHE A 573 58.94 15.20 -7.57
CA PHE A 573 57.54 14.83 -7.72
C PHE A 573 57.35 13.76 -8.81
N GLN A 574 58.06 13.91 -9.92
CA GLN A 574 58.00 12.96 -11.02
C GLN A 574 58.61 11.61 -10.60
N ASP A 575 59.70 11.63 -9.83
CA ASP A 575 60.31 10.42 -9.27
C ASP A 575 59.37 9.72 -8.27
N ARG A 576 58.64 10.47 -7.42
CA ARG A 576 57.69 9.90 -6.45
C ARG A 576 56.40 9.40 -7.07
N PHE A 577 55.83 10.08 -8.06
CA PHE A 577 54.61 9.59 -8.70
C PHE A 577 54.85 8.32 -9.52
N VAL A 578 56.01 8.23 -10.16
CA VAL A 578 56.43 7.04 -10.91
C VAL A 578 56.91 5.92 -9.97
N SER A 579 57.15 6.22 -8.69
CA SER A 579 57.62 5.26 -7.69
C SER A 579 56.66 4.07 -7.53
N LYS A 580 57.25 2.88 -7.31
CA LYS A 580 56.48 1.67 -7.06
C LYS A 580 55.86 1.71 -5.66
N GLU A 581 56.55 2.32 -4.71
CA GLU A 581 56.12 2.50 -3.33
C GLU A 581 54.78 3.25 -3.26
N PHE A 582 54.64 4.34 -4.02
CA PHE A 582 53.39 5.10 -4.09
C PHE A 582 52.24 4.32 -4.75
N SER A 583 52.53 3.58 -5.82
CA SER A 583 51.51 2.72 -6.45
C SER A 583 51.04 1.60 -5.51
N ILE A 584 51.96 1.03 -4.72
CA ILE A 584 51.63 -0.02 -3.74
C ILE A 584 50.82 0.57 -2.59
N SER A 585 51.15 1.76 -2.10
CA SER A 585 50.40 2.39 -1.00
C SER A 585 48.95 2.72 -1.40
N LEU A 586 48.73 3.21 -2.62
CA LEU A 586 47.38 3.43 -3.17
C LEU A 586 46.59 2.12 -3.32
N LEU A 587 47.25 1.04 -3.73
CA LEU A 587 46.62 -0.29 -3.81
C LEU A 587 46.22 -0.81 -2.43
N VAL A 588 47.08 -0.65 -1.41
CA VAL A 588 46.77 -1.02 -0.03
C VAL A 588 45.58 -0.19 0.48
N LEU A 589 45.57 1.12 0.25
CA LEU A 589 44.46 2.00 0.63
C LEU A 589 43.15 1.56 -0.04
N HIS A 590 43.18 1.24 -1.33
CA HIS A 590 42.03 0.75 -2.08
C HIS A 590 41.46 -0.53 -1.45
N LEU A 591 42.31 -1.54 -1.22
CA LEU A 591 41.89 -2.81 -0.62
C LEU A 591 41.35 -2.62 0.81
N MET A 592 41.97 -1.74 1.60
CA MET A 592 41.49 -1.42 2.94
C MET A 592 40.10 -0.77 2.92
N LEU A 593 39.86 0.22 2.04
CA LEU A 593 38.55 0.87 1.90
C LEU A 593 37.48 -0.11 1.41
N LEU A 594 37.81 -1.00 0.48
CA LEU A 594 36.89 -2.03 0.03
C LEU A 594 36.52 -2.99 1.17
N ALA A 595 37.51 -3.42 1.96
CA ALA A 595 37.29 -4.30 3.11
C ALA A 595 36.44 -3.62 4.19
N THR A 596 36.67 -2.34 4.49
CA THR A 596 35.88 -1.61 5.50
C THR A 596 34.43 -1.41 5.05
N PHE A 597 34.18 -1.00 3.81
CA PHE A 597 32.80 -0.91 3.34
C PHE A 597 32.12 -2.28 3.26
N ALA A 598 32.83 -3.34 2.83
CA ALA A 598 32.27 -4.70 2.82
C ALA A 598 31.89 -5.19 4.23
N GLN A 599 32.73 -4.94 5.22
CA GLN A 599 32.52 -5.36 6.62
C GLN A 599 31.45 -4.54 7.34
N PHE A 600 31.41 -3.22 7.13
CA PHE A 600 30.60 -2.32 7.96
C PHE A 600 29.35 -1.78 7.25
N ARG A 601 29.27 -1.89 5.91
CA ARG A 601 28.13 -1.34 5.12
C ARG A 601 27.38 -2.38 4.30
N TRP A 602 28.06 -3.39 3.75
CA TRP A 602 27.43 -4.35 2.82
C TRP A 602 27.31 -5.78 3.34
N SER A 603 27.81 -6.05 4.55
CA SER A 603 27.59 -7.32 5.22
C SER A 603 27.44 -7.11 6.72
N ASN A 604 26.56 -7.89 7.36
CA ASN A 604 26.57 -8.09 8.81
C ASN A 604 27.55 -9.21 9.21
N CYS A 605 28.48 -9.60 8.32
CA CYS A 605 29.31 -10.78 8.49
C CYS A 605 30.75 -10.37 8.74
N ASN A 606 31.35 -11.00 9.74
CA ASN A 606 32.75 -10.79 10.08
C ASN A 606 33.61 -11.51 9.03
N ILE A 607 34.58 -10.84 8.37
CA ILE A 607 35.53 -11.47 7.42
C ILE A 607 36.17 -12.75 7.97
N TYR A 608 36.32 -12.86 9.29
CA TYR A 608 36.79 -14.09 9.97
C TYR A 608 35.88 -15.32 9.77
N GLU A 609 34.58 -15.15 9.54
CA GLU A 609 33.65 -16.24 9.19
C GLU A 609 33.75 -16.67 7.73
N ILE A 610 34.26 -15.83 6.83
CA ILE A 610 34.52 -16.20 5.42
C ILE A 610 35.77 -17.07 5.32
N VAL A 611 36.76 -16.82 6.18
CA VAL A 611 38.03 -17.56 6.22
C VAL A 611 37.90 -18.90 6.96
N LYS A 612 36.98 -19.01 7.93
CA LYS A 612 36.51 -20.31 8.42
C LYS A 612 35.56 -20.87 7.38
N VAL A 613 36.05 -21.80 6.56
CA VAL A 613 35.27 -22.57 5.58
C VAL A 613 34.18 -23.38 6.30
N ASP A 614 33.10 -22.74 6.68
CA ASP A 614 31.88 -23.40 7.12
C ASP A 614 30.93 -23.48 5.91
N MET A 615 30.90 -24.65 5.28
CA MET A 615 30.14 -24.92 4.05
C MET A 615 28.64 -24.65 4.18
N HIS A 616 28.10 -24.55 5.40
CA HIS A 616 26.70 -24.18 5.63
C HIS A 616 26.36 -22.71 5.32
N TRP A 617 27.36 -21.81 5.22
CA TRP A 617 27.11 -20.41 4.86
C TRP A 617 26.71 -20.25 3.39
N LEU A 618 27.31 -21.04 2.49
CA LEU A 618 26.97 -21.09 1.04
C LEU A 618 25.54 -21.54 0.76
N GLU A 619 24.84 -22.08 1.77
CA GLU A 619 23.43 -22.43 1.63
C GLU A 619 22.50 -21.23 1.85
N ARG A 620 22.92 -20.09 2.41
CA ARG A 620 21.99 -18.95 2.60
C ARG A 620 21.94 -18.06 1.36
N ARG A 621 20.91 -18.27 0.51
CA ARG A 621 20.63 -17.35 -0.60
C ARG A 621 20.01 -16.06 -0.07
N ALA A 622 20.61 -14.92 -0.41
CA ALA A 622 20.07 -13.59 -0.12
C ALA A 622 19.41 -13.02 -1.37
N LEU A 623 18.18 -12.51 -1.23
CA LEU A 623 17.47 -11.81 -2.29
C LEU A 623 17.85 -10.32 -2.23
N TYR A 624 18.32 -9.76 -3.34
CA TYR A 624 18.79 -8.37 -3.46
C TYR A 624 17.77 -7.48 -4.18
N SER A 625 17.59 -6.24 -3.73
CA SER A 625 16.92 -5.21 -4.54
C SER A 625 17.85 -4.69 -5.64
N LEU A 626 17.28 -4.05 -6.67
CA LEU A 626 18.07 -3.44 -7.75
C LEU A 626 18.97 -2.31 -7.21
N GLU A 627 18.46 -1.54 -6.25
CA GLU A 627 19.16 -0.43 -5.62
C GLU A 627 20.35 -0.92 -4.78
N ASP A 628 20.21 -2.07 -4.10
CA ASP A 628 21.33 -2.70 -3.38
C ASP A 628 22.46 -3.09 -4.32
N VAL A 629 22.13 -3.76 -5.43
CA VAL A 629 23.11 -4.19 -6.43
C VAL A 629 23.82 -2.98 -7.03
N ALA A 630 23.08 -1.96 -7.45
CA ALA A 630 23.65 -0.74 -8.01
C ALA A 630 24.53 0.02 -6.99
N SER A 631 24.09 0.11 -5.74
CA SER A 631 24.84 0.75 -4.65
C SER A 631 26.18 0.07 -4.39
N VAL A 632 26.19 -1.26 -4.30
CA VAL A 632 27.43 -2.03 -4.13
C VAL A 632 28.32 -1.87 -5.37
N MET A 633 27.80 -2.08 -6.58
CA MET A 633 28.57 -1.94 -7.82
C MET A 633 29.22 -0.56 -7.99
N PHE A 634 28.42 0.49 -7.90
CA PHE A 634 28.88 1.85 -8.18
C PHE A 634 29.81 2.37 -7.09
N THR A 635 29.59 2.02 -5.82
CA THR A 635 30.47 2.46 -4.74
C THR A 635 31.84 1.79 -4.81
N TRP A 636 31.92 0.48 -5.13
CA TRP A 636 33.21 -0.20 -5.32
C TRP A 636 34.02 0.41 -6.46
N ASN A 637 33.37 0.67 -7.60
CA ASN A 637 34.03 1.34 -8.72
C ASN A 637 34.50 2.75 -8.31
N PHE A 638 33.65 3.50 -7.60
CA PHE A 638 34.00 4.83 -7.13
C PHE A 638 35.20 4.83 -6.17
N ILE A 639 35.29 3.89 -5.24
CA ILE A 639 36.47 3.70 -4.36
C ILE A 639 37.73 3.46 -5.20
N GLY A 640 37.63 2.70 -6.30
CA GLY A 640 38.70 2.52 -7.27
C GLY A 640 39.14 3.83 -7.94
N ILE A 641 38.18 4.69 -8.31
CA ILE A 641 38.46 6.02 -8.88
C ILE A 641 39.17 6.93 -7.86
N VAL A 642 38.73 6.93 -6.59
CA VAL A 642 39.35 7.75 -5.53
C VAL A 642 40.79 7.33 -5.24
N CYS A 643 41.09 6.03 -5.34
CA CYS A 643 42.43 5.49 -5.10
C CYS A 643 43.30 5.44 -6.37
N ALA A 644 42.82 5.96 -7.50
CA ALA A 644 43.56 5.94 -8.74
C ALA A 644 44.74 6.90 -8.68
N ARG A 645 45.93 6.42 -9.11
CA ARG A 645 47.14 7.26 -9.20
C ARG A 645 46.97 8.42 -10.20
N SER A 646 46.29 8.18 -11.31
CA SER A 646 46.06 9.17 -12.36
C SER A 646 44.69 8.99 -12.98
N LEU A 647 44.02 10.10 -13.30
CA LEU A 647 42.69 10.09 -13.89
C LEU A 647 42.74 10.71 -15.29
N HIS A 648 42.54 9.87 -16.30
CA HIS A 648 42.34 10.29 -17.69
C HIS A 648 40.84 10.55 -17.94
N TYR A 649 40.49 11.38 -18.94
CA TYR A 649 39.08 11.59 -19.34
C TYR A 649 38.30 10.30 -19.62
N GLN A 650 39.01 9.25 -20.05
CA GLN A 650 38.41 7.93 -20.22
C GLN A 650 37.88 7.33 -18.92
N PHE A 651 38.44 7.66 -17.75
CA PHE A 651 37.88 7.25 -16.46
C PHE A 651 36.59 8.01 -16.16
N TYR A 652 36.49 9.28 -16.54
CA TYR A 652 35.28 10.08 -16.33
C TYR A 652 34.05 9.41 -16.97
N SER A 653 34.16 8.96 -18.23
CA SER A 653 33.07 8.27 -18.92
C SER A 653 32.58 7.00 -18.22
N TRP A 654 33.38 6.38 -17.34
CA TRP A 654 33.03 5.14 -16.64
C TRP A 654 32.32 5.31 -15.31
N TYR A 655 32.43 6.48 -14.65
CA TYR A 655 31.74 6.71 -13.38
C TYR A 655 30.79 7.91 -13.41
N PHE A 656 30.83 8.78 -14.42
CA PHE A 656 29.94 9.95 -14.44
C PHE A 656 28.45 9.56 -14.39
N TYR A 657 28.04 8.52 -15.12
CA TYR A 657 26.66 8.02 -15.11
C TYR A 657 26.22 7.51 -13.73
N SER A 658 27.18 7.08 -12.90
CA SER A 658 26.89 6.61 -11.54
C SER A 658 26.84 7.75 -10.51
N LEU A 659 27.40 8.92 -10.80
CA LEU A 659 27.47 10.04 -9.85
C LEU A 659 26.10 10.53 -9.38
N PRO A 660 25.09 10.74 -10.25
CA PRO A 660 23.77 11.15 -9.80
C PRO A 660 23.17 10.15 -8.80
N PHE A 661 23.35 8.85 -9.05
CA PHE A 661 22.87 7.79 -8.17
C PHE A 661 23.62 7.79 -6.83
N LEU A 662 24.96 7.83 -6.85
CA LEU A 662 25.79 7.86 -5.63
C LEU A 662 25.49 9.10 -4.75
N LEU A 663 25.23 10.24 -5.37
CA LEU A 663 24.80 11.46 -4.67
C LEU A 663 23.37 11.34 -4.14
N TRP A 664 22.47 10.67 -4.87
CA TRP A 664 21.08 10.48 -4.46
C TRP A 664 20.94 9.64 -3.19
N ILE A 665 21.71 8.55 -3.09
CA ILE A 665 21.70 7.66 -1.91
C ILE A 665 22.43 8.27 -0.70
N SER A 666 23.20 9.35 -0.90
CA SER A 666 23.86 10.05 0.20
C SER A 666 22.86 10.89 1.03
N PRO A 667 23.10 11.10 2.33
CA PRO A 667 22.21 11.88 3.20
C PRO A 667 22.27 13.40 2.94
N PHE A 668 22.94 13.84 1.88
CA PHE A 668 23.10 15.26 1.56
C PHE A 668 21.79 15.89 1.05
N PRO A 669 21.51 17.18 1.35
CA PRO A 669 20.36 17.88 0.78
C PRO A 669 20.56 18.10 -0.73
N THR A 670 19.46 18.17 -1.49
CA THR A 670 19.47 18.30 -2.96
C THR A 670 20.38 19.42 -3.50
N PRO A 671 20.41 20.64 -2.92
CA PRO A 671 21.32 21.69 -3.38
C PRO A 671 22.80 21.28 -3.29
N LEU A 672 23.19 20.61 -2.20
CA LEU A 672 24.57 20.14 -2.03
C LEU A 672 24.93 19.04 -3.03
N ARG A 673 23.99 18.13 -3.34
CA ARG A 673 24.18 17.10 -4.37
C ARG A 673 24.48 17.74 -5.74
N LEU A 674 23.72 18.76 -6.12
CA LEU A 674 23.92 19.49 -7.38
C LEU A 674 25.26 20.25 -7.40
N ILE A 675 25.64 20.86 -6.28
CA ILE A 675 26.94 21.54 -6.15
C ILE A 675 28.10 20.55 -6.31
N LEU A 676 28.03 19.38 -5.67
CA LEU A 676 29.06 18.35 -5.80
C LEU A 676 29.16 17.82 -7.23
N LEU A 677 28.02 17.55 -7.88
CA LEU A 677 27.99 17.11 -9.28
C LEU A 677 28.60 18.16 -10.22
N ALA A 678 28.20 19.43 -10.08
CA ALA A 678 28.74 20.54 -10.85
C ALA A 678 30.24 20.74 -10.55
N GLY A 679 30.69 20.51 -9.32
CA GLY A 679 32.09 20.57 -8.93
C GLY A 679 32.94 19.51 -9.64
N VAL A 680 32.45 18.27 -9.75
CA VAL A 680 33.12 17.22 -10.54
C VAL A 680 33.20 17.65 -12.01
N GLU A 681 32.09 18.07 -12.61
CA GLU A 681 32.03 18.51 -14.02
C GLU A 681 32.97 19.69 -14.30
N LEU A 682 33.02 20.67 -13.39
CA LEU A 682 33.92 21.82 -13.49
C LEU A 682 35.39 21.38 -13.51
N CYS A 683 35.78 20.47 -12.62
CA CYS A 683 37.15 19.98 -12.55
C CYS A 683 37.58 19.26 -13.83
N TRP A 684 36.68 18.48 -14.43
CA TRP A 684 36.95 17.80 -15.70
C TRP A 684 36.93 18.75 -16.90
N ASN A 685 36.25 19.89 -16.86
CA ASN A 685 36.26 20.84 -17.99
C ASN A 685 37.47 21.80 -18.01
N ILE A 686 38.33 21.78 -16.97
CA ILE A 686 39.54 22.61 -16.92
C ILE A 686 40.69 21.89 -17.65
N TYR A 687 41.05 22.38 -18.84
CA TYR A 687 42.17 21.89 -19.64
C TYR A 687 43.18 23.00 -19.98
N PRO A 688 44.50 22.78 -19.79
CA PRO A 688 45.11 21.65 -19.11
C PRO A 688 44.81 21.67 -17.60
N SER A 689 44.77 20.48 -16.99
CA SER A 689 44.53 20.37 -15.55
C SER A 689 45.59 21.11 -14.74
N ASN A 690 45.17 21.78 -13.67
CA ASN A 690 46.06 22.44 -12.73
C ASN A 690 45.90 21.88 -11.29
N VAL A 691 46.78 22.33 -10.40
CA VAL A 691 46.82 21.91 -8.99
C VAL A 691 45.47 22.16 -8.28
N TYR A 692 44.82 23.30 -8.54
CA TYR A 692 43.55 23.66 -7.92
C TYR A 692 42.42 22.73 -8.38
N SER A 693 42.28 22.50 -9.69
CA SER A 693 41.28 21.57 -10.24
C SER A 693 41.47 20.14 -9.75
N SER A 694 42.71 19.69 -9.58
CA SER A 694 43.02 18.34 -9.10
C SER A 694 42.73 18.19 -7.61
N CYS A 695 43.06 19.20 -6.81
CA CYS A 695 42.77 19.24 -5.38
C CYS A 695 41.26 19.31 -5.11
N LEU A 696 40.55 20.18 -5.84
CA LEU A 696 39.09 20.29 -5.73
C LEU A 696 38.40 18.97 -6.10
N LEU A 697 38.83 18.31 -7.18
CA LEU A 697 38.27 17.03 -7.58
C LEU A 697 38.44 15.98 -6.48
N LEU A 698 39.64 15.87 -5.90
CA LEU A 698 39.90 14.95 -4.78
C LEU A 698 39.01 15.26 -3.58
N CYS A 699 38.90 16.53 -3.18
CA CYS A 699 38.04 16.94 -2.07
C CYS A 699 36.57 16.60 -2.31
N VAL A 700 36.06 16.87 -3.51
CA VAL A 700 34.68 16.53 -3.89
C VAL A 700 34.48 15.02 -3.86
N HIS A 701 35.42 14.23 -4.39
CA HIS A 701 35.34 12.77 -4.36
C HIS A 701 35.36 12.20 -2.93
N LEU A 702 36.25 12.71 -2.07
CA LEU A 702 36.32 12.30 -0.66
C LEU A 702 35.02 12.66 0.09
N PHE A 703 34.42 13.81 -0.22
CA PHE A 703 33.16 14.22 0.37
C PHE A 703 31.98 13.35 -0.06
N ILE A 704 31.94 12.96 -1.35
CA ILE A 704 30.97 11.96 -1.85
C ILE A 704 31.17 10.63 -1.13
N LEU A 705 32.42 10.16 -1.00
CA LEU A 705 32.73 8.90 -0.32
C LEU A 705 32.31 8.92 1.16
N LEU A 706 32.48 10.05 1.85
CA LEU A 706 31.98 10.26 3.21
C LEU A 706 30.45 10.21 3.28
N GLY A 707 29.76 10.82 2.31
CA GLY A 707 28.31 10.72 2.19
C GLY A 707 27.81 9.28 2.03
N LEU A 708 28.50 8.50 1.21
CA LEU A 708 28.22 7.07 1.04
C LEU A 708 28.48 6.27 2.32
N TRP A 709 29.50 6.63 3.09
CA TRP A 709 29.78 6.01 4.39
C TRP A 709 28.68 6.29 5.42
N ILE A 710 28.18 7.52 5.50
CA ILE A 710 27.17 7.96 6.49
C ILE A 710 25.74 7.58 6.08
N ALA A 711 25.49 7.27 4.80
CA ALA A 711 24.17 6.87 4.33
C ALA A 711 23.59 5.71 5.19
N PRO A 712 22.26 5.66 5.41
CA PRO A 712 21.65 4.57 6.18
C PRO A 712 21.98 3.19 5.58
N VAL A 713 22.09 2.17 6.43
CA VAL A 713 22.31 0.78 5.99
C VAL A 713 20.96 0.22 5.53
N GLU A 714 20.79 0.07 4.23
CA GLU A 714 19.71 -0.73 3.67
C GLU A 714 20.19 -2.18 3.56
N CYS A 715 19.84 -3.04 4.53
CA CYS A 715 19.58 -4.48 4.29
C CYS A 715 19.35 -5.27 5.59
N GLU A 716 18.12 -5.73 5.80
CA GLU A 716 17.83 -6.98 6.51
C GLU A 716 17.39 -8.03 5.47
N TYR A 717 18.27 -8.96 5.12
CA TYR A 717 17.97 -10.02 4.16
C TYR A 717 16.98 -11.05 4.74
N ALA A 718 15.90 -11.33 4.01
CA ALA A 718 15.09 -12.51 4.24
C ALA A 718 15.91 -13.76 3.87
N THR A 719 16.31 -14.56 4.87
CA THR A 719 17.02 -15.82 4.66
C THR A 719 16.03 -16.92 4.29
N LEU A 720 16.19 -17.53 3.11
CA LEU A 720 15.44 -18.73 2.72
C LEU A 720 16.01 -19.94 3.49
N LYS A 721 15.13 -20.72 4.16
CA LYS A 721 15.56 -21.91 4.92
C LYS A 721 15.92 -23.07 3.97
N PRO A 722 16.89 -23.95 4.32
CA PRO A 722 17.38 -25.02 3.45
C PRO A 722 16.33 -26.04 2.99
N SER A 723 15.18 -26.14 3.66
CA SER A 723 14.14 -27.14 3.38
C SER A 723 13.34 -26.89 2.10
N GLU A 724 13.39 -25.70 1.51
CA GLU A 724 12.64 -25.33 0.29
C GLU A 724 13.32 -25.81 -1.01
N ARG A 725 14.46 -26.53 -0.92
CA ARG A 725 15.41 -26.67 -2.04
C ARG A 725 15.31 -27.96 -2.88
N LYS A 726 14.48 -28.94 -2.52
CA LYS A 726 14.54 -30.29 -3.13
C LYS A 726 13.42 -30.65 -4.13
N LYS A 727 12.61 -29.70 -4.62
CA LYS A 727 11.44 -30.02 -5.46
C LYS A 727 11.33 -29.32 -6.82
N GLU A 728 12.34 -28.56 -7.24
CA GLU A 728 12.30 -27.86 -8.55
C GLU A 728 13.56 -28.09 -9.42
N GLU A 729 14.29 -29.18 -9.19
CA GLU A 729 15.17 -29.75 -10.23
C GLU A 729 14.51 -30.96 -10.89
#